data_AF-A0A7W8JVF5-F1
#
_entry.id   AF-A0A7W8JVF5-F1
#
_cell.length_a   1.000
_cell.length_b   1.000
_cell.length_c   1.000
_cell.angle_alpha   90.00
_cell.angle_beta   90.00
_cell.angle_gamma   90.00
#
_symmetry.space_group_name_H-M   'P 1'
#
loop_
_entity.id
_entity.type
_entity.pdbx_description
1 polymer ?
#
loop_
_entity_poly.entity_id
_entity_poly.type
_entity_poly.pdbx_seq_one_letter_code
_entity_poly.pdbx_strand_id
1 'polypeptide(L)'
;MPSDPTPIQKAQAAVAAQQERQGCLAGLLSALRAGTAPPVLTPAGLPSVQISATPGTITSPGPLTLTLSATNVTRLRLLIDGVEQTEPLSAGQVIRQIEAGTADKAYTYRLEGLDAAGAVLAFHETTVNVELTPVLPTISLGVDSMNFTAAGTLIMTASASSPRGIKNVTFYWGDPALGNVIQVDDESPYAASRPITAADNGTNTVYAVVTDLSSPVPQTAQASQQVTVNIAPAVQLPTLALDKASAVTGATITATLGRLQVDDQLDWGDGTVVAAQTSLTHSYSASGPYTVKVLRGGAAAASANIVISTPVIGITYAPPITISAGGVYSGNWQSVDDRTIPAVNITTTDPVTIHTGHVRGRGDLIRARKTGARVTIRNMAGEGLNPNVAGKPQGRFADLQGLVSALVENCEFDGTGGIYFNGYVGNGTTETFIVRLNFGRNINGRLSDGNGGYMTGQADFYRLQFCQFNHVNGIPGARIERNRTLNKPRESHIEDTVNLSDSTGKSNTDRIIVQDNLFEGAYAWNPAASYSGGGIVLGDGGGRYQEARNNTILETSNYGIAVADGNDMSILNNIILGTGRLADGTLLDADSDAGIYLRDYVTGTPRDPATVLADGNLVGWSIPTATNPNARYDISVQNINGVLQGTLGTNTKMPDGPITQAMLDAARQAWLDSVVAANLTIGRLSA
;
A
#
# COMPACT_ATOMS: atom_id res chain seq x y z
N MET A 1 -63.98 2.93 0.94
CA MET A 1 -63.95 3.06 -0.53
C MET A 1 -65.38 3.19 -1.03
N PRO A 2 -65.78 4.31 -1.64
CA PRO A 2 -66.88 4.34 -2.57
C PRO A 2 -66.33 4.11 -3.98
N SER A 3 -66.87 3.13 -4.70
CA SER A 3 -66.44 2.76 -6.05
C SER A 3 -66.71 3.89 -7.04
N ASP A 4 -65.65 4.33 -7.73
CA ASP A 4 -65.69 5.35 -8.77
C ASP A 4 -66.63 4.89 -9.92
N PRO A 5 -67.63 5.70 -10.33
CA PRO A 5 -68.57 5.30 -11.37
C PRO A 5 -67.84 5.04 -12.69
N THR A 6 -68.24 3.96 -13.35
CA THR A 6 -67.59 3.48 -14.57
C THR A 6 -67.64 4.54 -15.67
N PRO A 7 -66.68 4.55 -16.61
CA PRO A 7 -66.64 5.52 -17.73
C PRO A 7 -67.94 5.60 -18.53
N ILE A 8 -68.73 4.52 -18.58
CA ILE A 8 -70.04 4.47 -19.25
C ILE A 8 -71.10 5.28 -18.48
N GLN A 9 -71.08 5.26 -17.15
CA GLN A 9 -71.99 6.06 -16.31
C GLN A 9 -71.68 7.56 -16.39
N LYS A 10 -70.39 7.93 -16.50
CA LYS A 10 -69.97 9.33 -16.72
C LYS A 10 -70.39 9.84 -18.11
N ALA A 11 -70.38 8.99 -19.13
CA ALA A 11 -70.83 9.34 -20.48
C ALA A 11 -72.36 9.51 -20.60
N GLN A 12 -73.16 8.70 -19.88
CA GLN A 12 -74.63 8.83 -19.90
C GLN A 12 -75.13 10.08 -19.15
N ALA A 13 -74.47 10.49 -18.07
CA ALA A 13 -74.79 11.72 -17.34
C ALA A 13 -74.49 13.00 -18.16
N ALA A 14 -73.42 12.99 -18.98
CA ALA A 14 -73.07 14.12 -19.85
C ALA A 14 -74.08 14.32 -21.00
N VAL A 15 -74.67 13.23 -21.53
CA VAL A 15 -75.69 13.30 -22.59
C VAL A 15 -77.04 13.80 -22.05
N ALA A 16 -77.43 13.43 -20.83
CA ALA A 16 -78.64 13.92 -20.17
C ALA A 16 -78.57 15.44 -19.85
N ALA A 17 -77.42 15.92 -19.36
CA ALA A 17 -77.20 17.33 -19.07
C ALA A 17 -77.20 18.23 -20.33
N GLN A 18 -76.86 17.67 -21.50
CA GLN A 18 -76.87 18.38 -22.77
C GLN A 18 -78.28 18.46 -23.40
N GLN A 19 -79.16 17.50 -23.12
CA GLN A 19 -80.57 17.53 -23.52
C GLN A 19 -81.43 18.49 -22.67
N GLU A 20 -81.17 18.63 -21.37
CA GLU A 20 -81.88 19.61 -20.52
C GLU A 20 -81.53 21.08 -20.86
N ARG A 21 -80.27 21.35 -21.26
CA ARG A 21 -79.85 22.70 -21.70
C ARG A 21 -80.47 23.12 -23.03
N GLN A 22 -80.76 22.19 -23.94
CA GLN A 22 -81.47 22.49 -25.19
C GLN A 22 -82.98 22.70 -24.98
N GLY A 23 -83.58 22.03 -23.98
CA GLY A 23 -84.99 22.25 -23.59
C GLY A 23 -85.25 23.62 -22.95
N CYS A 24 -84.33 24.11 -22.12
CA CYS A 24 -84.45 25.43 -21.48
C CYS A 24 -84.28 26.61 -22.47
N LEU A 25 -83.45 26.45 -23.50
CA LEU A 25 -83.22 27.49 -24.52
C LEU A 25 -84.40 27.61 -25.52
N ALA A 26 -85.15 26.52 -25.75
CA ALA A 26 -86.37 26.52 -26.56
C ALA A 26 -87.58 27.16 -25.85
N GLY A 27 -87.62 27.11 -24.51
CA GLY A 27 -88.67 27.75 -23.69
C GLY A 27 -88.51 29.27 -23.53
N LEU A 28 -87.28 29.78 -23.55
CA LEU A 28 -87.01 31.23 -23.47
C LEU A 28 -87.31 31.96 -24.80
N LEU A 29 -87.18 31.27 -25.93
CA LEU A 29 -87.44 31.80 -27.27
C LEU A 29 -88.95 31.85 -27.64
N SER A 30 -89.79 31.04 -26.98
CA SER A 30 -91.25 31.03 -27.19
C SER A 30 -91.97 32.10 -26.38
N ALA A 31 -91.42 32.52 -25.22
CA ALA A 31 -91.98 33.59 -24.40
C ALA A 31 -91.71 35.01 -24.95
N LEU A 32 -90.65 35.20 -25.75
CA LEU A 32 -90.33 36.49 -26.39
C LEU A 32 -91.21 36.82 -27.61
N ARG A 33 -92.01 35.88 -28.12
CA ARG A 33 -92.86 36.04 -29.33
C ARG A 33 -94.32 36.40 -29.06
N ALA A 34 -94.77 36.52 -27.81
CA ALA A 34 -96.19 36.68 -27.46
C ALA A 34 -96.61 38.04 -26.88
N GLY A 35 -95.74 39.07 -26.87
CA GLY A 35 -96.16 40.48 -26.87
C GLY A 35 -97.14 40.99 -25.79
N THR A 36 -97.22 40.38 -24.60
CA THR A 36 -98.04 40.90 -23.48
C THR A 36 -97.22 40.97 -22.20
N ALA A 37 -97.06 42.17 -21.63
CA ALA A 37 -96.33 42.42 -20.39
C ALA A 37 -97.13 41.93 -19.16
N PRO A 38 -96.53 41.13 -18.25
CA PRO A 38 -97.07 40.87 -16.91
C PRO A 38 -96.24 41.56 -15.81
N PRO A 39 -96.80 41.66 -14.58
CA PRO A 39 -96.71 42.84 -13.72
C PRO A 39 -95.46 42.92 -12.82
N VAL A 40 -95.17 44.15 -12.36
CA VAL A 40 -94.20 44.48 -11.31
C VAL A 40 -94.68 43.89 -9.98
N LEU A 41 -93.88 42.99 -9.38
CA LEU A 41 -94.01 42.56 -7.98
C LEU A 41 -92.96 43.29 -7.13
N THR A 42 -93.41 43.98 -6.09
CA THR A 42 -92.54 44.59 -5.06
C THR A 42 -91.88 43.50 -4.19
N PRO A 43 -90.57 43.58 -3.87
CA PRO A 43 -89.87 42.52 -3.15
C PRO A 43 -89.97 42.68 -1.62
N ALA A 44 -91.02 42.13 -1.02
CA ALA A 44 -91.06 41.87 0.42
C ALA A 44 -91.47 40.40 0.60
N GLY A 45 -90.48 39.50 0.73
CA GLY A 45 -90.72 38.07 0.90
C GLY A 45 -89.67 37.14 0.28
N LEU A 46 -88.75 37.63 -0.54
CA LEU A 46 -87.72 36.80 -1.16
C LEU A 46 -86.64 36.37 -0.14
N PRO A 47 -86.13 35.13 -0.21
CA PRO A 47 -84.99 34.68 0.57
C PRO A 47 -83.77 35.59 0.34
N SER A 48 -83.09 35.99 1.40
CA SER A 48 -81.86 36.79 1.31
C SER A 48 -80.85 36.43 2.39
N VAL A 49 -79.57 36.57 2.06
CA VAL A 49 -78.45 36.44 2.99
C VAL A 49 -77.43 37.55 2.74
N GLN A 50 -76.70 37.95 3.77
CA GLN A 50 -75.55 38.86 3.69
C GLN A 50 -74.44 38.37 4.62
N ILE A 51 -73.20 38.57 4.20
CA ILE A 51 -71.99 38.32 4.97
C ILE A 51 -71.07 39.53 4.80
N SER A 52 -70.55 40.04 5.91
CA SER A 52 -69.44 41.01 5.91
C SER A 52 -68.33 40.53 6.82
N ALA A 53 -67.10 40.94 6.52
CA ALA A 53 -65.91 40.56 7.27
C ALA A 53 -65.21 41.80 7.82
N THR A 54 -64.71 41.74 9.06
CA THR A 54 -63.95 42.82 9.67
C THR A 54 -62.77 42.25 10.48
N PRO A 55 -61.52 42.68 10.21
CA PRO A 55 -61.11 43.59 9.13
C PRO A 55 -61.17 42.91 7.74
N GLY A 56 -61.34 43.70 6.67
CA GLY A 56 -61.31 43.20 5.28
C GLY A 56 -59.90 42.92 4.74
N THR A 57 -58.87 43.40 5.43
CA THR A 57 -57.45 43.11 5.15
C THR A 57 -56.74 42.80 6.47
N ILE A 58 -55.98 41.71 6.50
CA ILE A 58 -55.28 41.22 7.69
C ILE A 58 -53.78 41.25 7.39
N THR A 59 -53.07 42.11 8.11
CA THR A 59 -51.61 42.29 7.96
C THR A 59 -50.80 41.71 9.12
N SER A 60 -51.48 41.19 10.15
CA SER A 60 -50.89 40.48 11.28
C SER A 60 -51.85 39.40 11.79
N PRO A 61 -51.35 38.27 12.34
CA PRO A 61 -52.21 37.20 12.86
C PRO A 61 -53.18 37.71 13.93
N GLY A 62 -54.42 37.22 13.92
CA GLY A 62 -55.46 37.70 14.85
C GLY A 62 -56.90 37.39 14.44
N PRO A 63 -57.89 37.94 15.18
CA PRO A 63 -59.30 37.63 14.97
C PRO A 63 -59.88 38.29 13.70
N LEU A 64 -60.62 37.50 12.94
CA LEU A 64 -61.51 37.89 11.85
C LEU A 64 -62.96 37.73 12.31
N THR A 65 -63.74 38.81 12.30
CA THR A 65 -65.17 38.77 12.64
C THR A 65 -66.02 38.73 11.38
N LEU A 66 -66.82 37.69 11.22
CA LEU A 66 -67.83 37.56 10.16
C LEU A 66 -69.20 37.94 10.74
N THR A 67 -69.90 38.89 10.10
CA THR A 67 -71.27 39.28 10.48
C THR A 67 -72.24 38.73 9.45
N LEU A 68 -73.16 37.87 9.90
CA LEU A 68 -74.08 37.10 9.06
C LEU A 68 -75.52 37.57 9.30
N SER A 69 -76.27 37.85 8.24
CA SER A 69 -77.72 38.10 8.33
C SER A 69 -78.48 37.31 7.28
N ALA A 70 -79.69 36.87 7.63
CA ALA A 70 -80.51 36.03 6.76
C ALA A 70 -82.01 36.29 6.98
N THR A 71 -82.81 36.15 5.93
CA THR A 71 -84.28 36.28 5.99
C THR A 71 -84.92 35.26 5.05
N ASN A 72 -85.99 34.60 5.51
CA ASN A 72 -86.76 33.60 4.75
C ASN A 72 -85.93 32.42 4.22
N VAL A 73 -84.98 31.92 5.03
CA VAL A 73 -84.18 30.70 4.76
C VAL A 73 -84.21 29.78 5.99
N THR A 74 -84.06 28.47 5.79
CA THR A 74 -84.16 27.45 6.84
C THR A 74 -82.80 27.13 7.49
N ARG A 75 -81.71 27.16 6.70
CA ARG A 75 -80.35 26.84 7.16
C ARG A 75 -79.31 27.75 6.50
N LEU A 76 -78.19 27.98 7.18
CA LEU A 76 -77.02 28.67 6.62
C LEU A 76 -75.87 27.71 6.37
N ARG A 77 -75.11 27.95 5.30
CA ARG A 77 -73.86 27.26 4.95
C ARG A 77 -72.79 28.29 4.58
N LEU A 78 -71.59 28.17 5.14
CA LEU A 78 -70.44 28.98 4.79
C LEU A 78 -69.45 28.15 3.97
N LEU A 79 -68.98 28.70 2.86
CA LEU A 79 -67.87 28.16 2.10
C LEU A 79 -66.71 29.16 2.15
N ILE A 80 -65.50 28.66 2.35
CA ILE A 80 -64.26 29.46 2.25
C ILE A 80 -63.50 28.91 1.05
N ASP A 81 -63.28 29.73 0.03
CA ASP A 81 -62.71 29.32 -1.27
C ASP A 81 -63.40 28.08 -1.87
N GLY A 82 -64.73 27.99 -1.71
CA GLY A 82 -65.53 26.87 -2.19
C GLY A 82 -65.52 25.61 -1.30
N VAL A 83 -64.82 25.62 -0.16
CA VAL A 83 -64.81 24.52 0.81
C VAL A 83 -65.83 24.77 1.92
N GLU A 84 -66.83 23.88 2.04
CA GLU A 84 -67.86 23.95 3.08
C GLU A 84 -67.26 23.84 4.49
N GLN A 85 -67.68 24.74 5.36
CA GLN A 85 -67.32 24.76 6.77
C GLN A 85 -68.38 23.98 7.56
N THR A 86 -67.96 23.03 8.40
CA THR A 86 -68.84 22.11 9.12
C THR A 86 -69.45 22.68 10.41
N GLU A 87 -68.99 23.85 10.84
CA GLU A 87 -69.47 24.49 12.06
C GLU A 87 -70.93 24.96 11.91
N PRO A 88 -71.79 24.77 12.93
CA PRO A 88 -73.17 25.24 12.89
C PRO A 88 -73.21 26.78 12.82
N LEU A 89 -74.03 27.32 11.92
CA LEU A 89 -74.15 28.76 11.67
C LEU A 89 -75.55 29.27 11.99
N SER A 90 -75.62 30.40 12.69
CA SER A 90 -76.82 31.20 12.88
C SER A 90 -76.55 32.65 12.45
N ALA A 91 -77.62 33.44 12.25
CA ALA A 91 -77.45 34.88 12.04
C ALA A 91 -76.82 35.52 13.29
N GLY A 92 -75.82 36.37 13.10
CA GLY A 92 -75.00 36.93 14.18
C GLY A 92 -73.52 37.08 13.81
N GLN A 93 -72.68 37.31 14.82
CA GLN A 93 -71.22 37.43 14.66
C GLN A 93 -70.53 36.09 14.90
N VAL A 94 -69.61 35.71 14.01
CA VAL A 94 -68.74 34.54 14.12
C VAL A 94 -67.30 35.01 14.09
N ILE A 95 -66.52 34.70 15.13
CA ILE A 95 -65.10 35.06 15.22
C ILE A 95 -64.27 33.86 14.78
N ARG A 96 -63.36 34.07 13.83
CA ARG A 96 -62.34 33.12 13.37
C ARG A 96 -60.96 33.65 13.70
N GLN A 97 -60.01 32.77 14.01
CA GLN A 97 -58.61 33.17 14.19
C GLN A 97 -57.82 32.94 12.91
N ILE A 98 -57.02 33.94 12.53
CA ILE A 98 -56.14 33.88 11.37
C ILE A 98 -54.71 33.74 11.90
N GLU A 99 -54.08 32.61 11.59
CA GLU A 99 -52.80 32.20 12.15
C GLU A 99 -51.62 32.75 11.35
N ALA A 100 -50.42 32.79 11.97
CA ALA A 100 -49.17 33.29 11.38
C ALA A 100 -48.68 32.54 10.13
N GLY A 101 -49.26 31.39 9.81
CA GLY A 101 -48.99 30.60 8.60
C GLY A 101 -50.14 30.62 7.57
N THR A 102 -51.10 31.53 7.68
CA THR A 102 -52.16 31.67 6.67
C THR A 102 -51.54 32.23 5.38
N ALA A 103 -51.89 31.66 4.21
CA ALA A 103 -51.27 32.05 2.95
C ALA A 103 -51.70 33.46 2.51
N ASP A 104 -50.76 34.24 1.98
CA ASP A 104 -51.04 35.58 1.46
C ASP A 104 -51.85 35.49 0.18
N LYS A 105 -53.16 35.66 0.32
CA LYS A 105 -54.11 35.71 -0.79
C LYS A 105 -55.44 36.30 -0.35
N ALA A 106 -56.28 36.59 -1.33
CA ALA A 106 -57.68 36.91 -1.13
C ALA A 106 -58.48 35.61 -0.90
N TYR A 107 -59.07 35.47 0.30
CA TYR A 107 -59.98 34.38 0.63
C TYR A 107 -61.43 34.81 0.37
N THR A 108 -62.16 34.01 -0.40
CA THR A 108 -63.59 34.25 -0.69
C THR A 108 -64.47 33.53 0.33
N TYR A 109 -65.23 34.31 1.11
CA TYR A 109 -66.21 33.81 2.06
C TYR A 109 -67.60 33.90 1.46
N ARG A 110 -68.19 32.76 1.16
CA ARG A 110 -69.52 32.63 0.55
C ARG A 110 -70.53 32.11 1.57
N LEU A 111 -71.51 32.93 1.91
CA LEU A 111 -72.65 32.52 2.73
C LEU A 111 -73.82 32.13 1.83
N GLU A 112 -74.37 30.94 2.04
CA GLU A 112 -75.55 30.44 1.35
C GLU A 112 -76.70 30.23 2.33
N GLY A 113 -77.90 30.66 1.95
CA GLY A 113 -79.14 30.38 2.66
C GLY A 113 -79.91 29.27 1.93
N LEU A 114 -80.27 28.22 2.66
CA LEU A 114 -80.86 26.99 2.10
C LEU A 114 -82.29 26.77 2.61
N ASP A 115 -83.08 26.03 1.84
CA ASP A 115 -84.37 25.50 2.29
C ASP A 115 -84.20 24.23 3.15
N ALA A 116 -85.34 23.63 3.57
CA ALA A 116 -85.35 22.39 4.36
C ALA A 116 -84.85 21.15 3.59
N ALA A 117 -84.87 21.17 2.26
CA ALA A 117 -84.38 20.09 1.40
C ALA A 117 -82.89 20.26 1.03
N GLY A 118 -82.28 21.40 1.39
CA GLY A 118 -80.88 21.71 1.11
C GLY A 118 -80.64 22.41 -0.24
N ALA A 119 -81.68 22.94 -0.88
CA ALA A 119 -81.52 23.78 -2.07
C ALA A 119 -81.08 25.20 -1.68
N VAL A 120 -80.13 25.78 -2.42
CA VAL A 120 -79.65 27.15 -2.19
C VAL A 120 -80.68 28.15 -2.71
N LEU A 121 -81.25 28.95 -1.82
CA LEU A 121 -82.26 29.97 -2.12
C LEU A 121 -81.65 31.35 -2.38
N ALA A 122 -80.54 31.68 -1.71
CA ALA A 122 -79.80 32.92 -1.87
C ALA A 122 -78.33 32.73 -1.46
N PHE A 123 -77.42 33.54 -2.01
CA PHE A 123 -76.03 33.57 -1.59
C PHE A 123 -75.46 35.00 -1.57
N HIS A 124 -74.43 35.22 -0.77
CA HIS A 124 -73.64 36.45 -0.75
C HIS A 124 -72.16 36.11 -0.51
N GLU A 125 -71.27 36.90 -1.10
CA GLU A 125 -69.82 36.69 -1.01
C GLU A 125 -69.14 37.96 -0.52
N THR A 126 -68.15 37.78 0.35
CA THR A 126 -67.19 38.82 0.74
C THR A 126 -65.78 38.27 0.61
N THR A 127 -64.82 39.15 0.38
CA THR A 127 -63.40 38.77 0.29
C THR A 127 -62.64 39.30 1.50
N VAL A 128 -61.67 38.53 1.97
CA VAL A 128 -60.71 38.95 3.01
C VAL A 128 -59.31 38.78 2.46
N ASN A 129 -58.55 39.87 2.39
CA ASN A 129 -57.17 39.84 1.95
C ASN A 129 -56.26 39.53 3.13
N VAL A 130 -55.43 38.50 3.02
CA VAL A 130 -54.38 38.21 4.01
C VAL A 130 -53.04 38.61 3.39
N GLU A 131 -52.29 39.46 4.08
CA GLU A 131 -51.01 40.04 3.66
C GLU A 131 -50.03 40.05 4.86
N LEU A 132 -49.57 38.88 5.30
CA LEU A 132 -48.68 38.74 6.46
C LEU A 132 -47.23 39.05 6.07
N THR A 133 -46.49 39.79 6.90
CA THR A 133 -45.05 40.00 6.66
C THR A 133 -44.25 38.72 6.92
N PRO A 134 -43.46 38.20 5.96
CA PRO A 134 -42.69 36.97 6.15
C PRO A 134 -41.54 37.16 7.14
N VAL A 135 -41.49 36.33 8.18
CA VAL A 135 -40.34 36.26 9.11
C VAL A 135 -39.21 35.48 8.45
N LEU A 136 -38.05 36.08 8.16
CA LEU A 136 -36.93 35.37 7.52
C LEU A 136 -36.05 34.62 8.55
N PRO A 137 -35.45 33.47 8.18
CA PRO A 137 -34.39 32.86 8.98
C PRO A 137 -33.12 33.72 8.97
N THR A 138 -32.24 33.52 9.94
CA THR A 138 -30.91 34.14 10.03
C THR A 138 -29.82 33.08 9.84
N ILE A 139 -28.70 33.47 9.24
CA ILE A 139 -27.53 32.59 9.05
C ILE A 139 -26.23 33.39 9.07
N SER A 140 -25.17 32.81 9.64
CA SER A 140 -23.78 33.24 9.51
C SER A 140 -22.91 32.09 8.99
N LEU A 141 -21.88 32.41 8.22
CA LEU A 141 -20.93 31.45 7.64
C LEU A 141 -19.51 31.80 8.10
N GLY A 142 -18.79 30.82 8.63
CA GLY A 142 -17.36 30.86 8.90
C GLY A 142 -16.60 29.89 8.00
N VAL A 143 -15.36 30.23 7.70
CA VAL A 143 -14.38 29.34 7.04
C VAL A 143 -13.11 29.28 7.86
N ASP A 144 -12.44 28.13 7.86
CA ASP A 144 -11.17 27.94 8.57
C ASP A 144 -10.00 28.67 7.90
N SER A 145 -10.05 28.85 6.57
CA SER A 145 -9.08 29.63 5.81
C SER A 145 -9.71 30.45 4.69
N MET A 146 -9.23 31.68 4.52
CA MET A 146 -9.62 32.58 3.43
C MET A 146 -8.59 32.59 2.28
N ASN A 147 -7.41 32.00 2.46
CA ASN A 147 -6.31 32.06 1.48
C ASN A 147 -5.60 30.71 1.34
N PHE A 148 -5.51 30.20 0.12
CA PHE A 148 -4.81 28.95 -0.20
C PHE A 148 -3.67 29.22 -1.19
N THR A 149 -2.43 28.95 -0.77
CA THR A 149 -1.23 28.97 -1.63
C THR A 149 -0.69 27.57 -1.92
N ALA A 150 -1.29 26.54 -1.33
CA ALA A 150 -1.05 25.13 -1.60
C ALA A 150 -2.39 24.37 -1.57
N ALA A 151 -2.43 23.18 -2.19
CA ALA A 151 -3.61 22.32 -2.14
C ALA A 151 -3.93 21.91 -0.69
N GLY A 152 -5.21 21.82 -0.35
CA GLY A 152 -5.66 21.56 1.02
C GLY A 152 -7.16 21.31 1.08
N THR A 153 -7.75 21.42 2.27
CA THR A 153 -9.20 21.28 2.48
C THR A 153 -9.73 22.55 3.12
N LEU A 154 -10.82 23.08 2.57
CA LEU A 154 -11.59 24.17 3.17
C LEU A 154 -12.68 23.58 4.06
N ILE A 155 -12.77 24.06 5.31
CA ILE A 155 -13.82 23.69 6.26
C ILE A 155 -14.73 24.88 6.45
N MET A 156 -16.04 24.65 6.31
CA MET A 156 -17.09 25.65 6.45
C MET A 156 -17.95 25.29 7.66
N THR A 157 -18.28 26.29 8.47
CA THR A 157 -19.20 26.14 9.60
C THR A 157 -20.29 27.21 9.51
N ALA A 158 -21.54 26.83 9.74
CA ALA A 158 -22.66 27.77 9.71
C ALA A 158 -23.44 27.76 11.03
N SER A 159 -23.97 28.92 11.39
CA SER A 159 -24.89 29.06 12.52
C SER A 159 -26.17 29.70 12.01
N ALA A 160 -27.30 29.02 12.20
CA ALA A 160 -28.59 29.45 11.67
C ALA A 160 -29.67 29.43 12.74
N SER A 161 -30.64 30.35 12.64
CA SER A 161 -31.76 30.45 13.57
C SER A 161 -33.02 30.95 12.88
N SER A 162 -34.17 30.36 13.22
CA SER A 162 -35.49 30.77 12.75
C SER A 162 -36.52 30.55 13.85
N PRO A 163 -37.48 31.48 14.06
CA PRO A 163 -38.63 31.23 14.94
C PRO A 163 -39.48 30.03 14.53
N ARG A 164 -39.36 29.56 13.28
CA ARG A 164 -40.04 28.35 12.77
C ARG A 164 -39.21 27.08 12.84
N GLY A 165 -37.96 27.15 13.32
CA GLY A 165 -37.00 26.05 13.25
C GLY A 165 -36.32 25.92 11.88
N ILE A 166 -35.19 25.22 11.83
CA ILE A 166 -34.38 25.04 10.62
C ILE A 166 -34.65 23.66 10.03
N LYS A 167 -34.86 23.61 8.71
CA LYS A 167 -34.95 22.36 7.95
C LYS A 167 -33.57 21.86 7.57
N ASN A 168 -32.73 22.71 6.99
CA ASN A 168 -31.34 22.41 6.63
C ASN A 168 -30.55 23.69 6.30
N VAL A 169 -29.23 23.53 6.21
CA VAL A 169 -28.29 24.46 5.61
C VAL A 169 -27.63 23.79 4.41
N THR A 170 -27.65 24.42 3.24
CA THR A 170 -26.96 23.94 2.04
C THR A 170 -25.76 24.82 1.73
N PHE A 171 -24.58 24.20 1.55
CA PHE A 171 -23.33 24.87 1.21
C PHE A 171 -23.08 24.78 -0.30
N TYR A 172 -22.62 25.89 -0.90
CA TYR A 172 -22.36 25.99 -2.34
C TYR A 172 -20.97 26.54 -2.63
N TRP A 173 -20.39 26.07 -3.74
CA TRP A 173 -19.19 26.66 -4.35
C TRP A 173 -19.58 27.52 -5.54
N GLY A 174 -19.53 28.85 -5.37
CA GLY A 174 -20.08 29.80 -6.32
C GLY A 174 -21.58 30.03 -6.14
N ASP A 175 -22.19 30.72 -7.09
CA ASP A 175 -23.58 31.15 -7.03
C ASP A 175 -24.56 29.97 -6.81
N PRO A 176 -25.38 29.98 -5.74
CA PRO A 176 -26.40 28.96 -5.49
C PRO A 176 -27.37 28.74 -6.66
N ALA A 177 -27.62 29.77 -7.50
CA ALA A 177 -28.50 29.66 -8.66
C ALA A 177 -27.96 28.71 -9.75
N LEU A 178 -26.65 28.41 -9.74
CA LEU A 178 -26.01 27.49 -10.67
C LEU A 178 -26.05 26.03 -10.20
N GLY A 179 -26.52 25.78 -8.97
CA GLY A 179 -26.69 24.41 -8.45
C GLY A 179 -25.40 23.70 -8.03
N ASN A 180 -24.29 24.43 -7.83
CA ASN A 180 -23.00 23.87 -7.41
C ASN A 180 -22.98 23.53 -5.91
N VAL A 181 -23.79 22.55 -5.51
CA VAL A 181 -23.91 22.11 -4.11
C VAL A 181 -22.64 21.39 -3.67
N ILE A 182 -22.08 21.80 -2.54
CA ILE A 182 -21.02 21.08 -1.82
C ILE A 182 -21.65 20.01 -0.93
N GLN A 183 -22.56 20.42 -0.04
CA GLN A 183 -23.20 19.54 0.95
C GLN A 183 -24.52 20.16 1.43
N VAL A 184 -25.50 19.32 1.78
CA VAL A 184 -26.69 19.69 2.55
C VAL A 184 -26.52 19.10 3.95
N ASP A 185 -26.72 19.91 4.98
CA ASP A 185 -26.62 19.49 6.38
C ASP A 185 -27.91 19.85 7.12
N ASP A 186 -28.56 18.86 7.73
CA ASP A 186 -29.83 19.01 8.45
C ASP A 186 -29.67 18.95 9.97
N GLU A 187 -28.45 18.80 10.50
CA GLU A 187 -28.16 18.74 11.93
C GLU A 187 -27.21 19.86 12.39
N SER A 188 -27.54 20.52 13.51
CA SER A 188 -26.68 21.55 14.11
C SER A 188 -25.66 20.91 15.06
N PRO A 189 -24.37 21.32 15.05
CA PRO A 189 -23.78 22.44 14.30
C PRO A 189 -23.52 22.12 12.83
N TYR A 190 -24.00 23.01 11.94
CA TYR A 190 -23.92 22.80 10.49
C TYR A 190 -22.49 22.97 9.96
N ALA A 191 -21.99 21.96 9.23
CA ALA A 191 -20.64 21.98 8.68
C ALA A 191 -20.52 21.28 7.33
N ALA A 192 -19.57 21.74 6.54
CA ALA A 192 -19.18 21.10 5.28
C ALA A 192 -17.67 21.19 5.07
N SER A 193 -17.12 20.31 4.23
CA SER A 193 -15.72 20.40 3.81
C SER A 193 -15.56 20.13 2.31
N ARG A 194 -14.57 20.77 1.70
CA ARG A 194 -14.26 20.64 0.26
C ARG A 194 -12.75 20.69 0.00
N PRO A 195 -12.19 19.78 -0.82
CA PRO A 195 -10.79 19.90 -1.25
C PRO A 195 -10.58 21.13 -2.15
N ILE A 196 -9.48 21.85 -1.95
CA ILE A 196 -9.02 23.00 -2.74
C ILE A 196 -7.79 22.60 -3.56
N THR A 197 -7.83 22.88 -4.86
CA THR A 197 -6.78 22.53 -5.82
C THR A 197 -6.42 23.73 -6.70
N ALA A 198 -5.37 23.61 -7.52
CA ALA A 198 -5.02 24.67 -8.47
C ALA A 198 -6.10 24.96 -9.52
N ALA A 199 -7.05 24.03 -9.74
CA ALA A 199 -8.21 24.27 -10.60
C ALA A 199 -9.17 25.32 -10.01
N ASP A 200 -9.08 25.57 -8.71
CA ASP A 200 -9.87 26.56 -7.99
C ASP A 200 -9.21 27.95 -7.98
N ASN A 201 -8.08 28.15 -8.67
CA ASN A 201 -7.36 29.42 -8.65
C ASN A 201 -8.24 30.62 -9.03
N GLY A 202 -8.10 31.68 -8.25
CA GLY A 202 -8.91 32.89 -8.34
C GLY A 202 -9.63 33.20 -7.03
N THR A 203 -10.45 34.24 -7.06
CA THR A 203 -11.34 34.60 -5.95
C THR A 203 -12.64 33.85 -6.12
N ASN A 204 -12.92 32.93 -5.19
CA ASN A 204 -14.14 32.14 -5.17
C ASN A 204 -15.03 32.61 -4.03
N THR A 205 -16.33 32.44 -4.18
CA THR A 205 -17.29 32.75 -3.12
C THR A 205 -17.99 31.47 -2.69
N VAL A 206 -18.02 31.24 -1.38
CA VAL A 206 -18.75 30.15 -0.76
C VAL A 206 -20.04 30.70 -0.18
N TYR A 207 -21.14 29.99 -0.37
CA TYR A 207 -22.43 30.35 0.20
C TYR A 207 -22.92 29.27 1.14
N ALA A 208 -23.62 29.68 2.19
CA ALA A 208 -24.47 28.82 2.99
C ALA A 208 -25.89 29.37 2.96
N VAL A 209 -26.84 28.54 2.53
CA VAL A 209 -28.26 28.89 2.39
C VAL A 209 -29.05 28.10 3.42
N VAL A 210 -29.69 28.79 4.35
CA VAL A 210 -30.60 28.17 5.31
C VAL A 210 -32.00 28.09 4.73
N THR A 211 -32.67 26.96 4.95
CA THR A 211 -34.10 26.79 4.72
C THR A 211 -34.78 26.49 6.05
N ASP A 212 -35.87 27.19 6.37
CA ASP A 212 -36.65 26.92 7.58
C ASP A 212 -37.66 25.76 7.41
N LEU A 213 -38.32 25.36 8.50
CA LEU A 213 -39.41 24.39 8.45
C LEU A 213 -40.67 25.02 7.82
N SER A 214 -41.32 24.28 6.92
CA SER A 214 -42.42 24.79 6.09
C SER A 214 -43.76 24.89 6.83
N SER A 215 -44.41 26.06 6.77
CA SER A 215 -45.86 26.22 6.46
C SER A 215 -46.25 27.71 6.32
N PRO A 216 -46.81 28.20 5.18
CA PRO A 216 -47.16 27.49 3.94
C PRO A 216 -46.08 27.60 2.85
N VAL A 217 -45.09 28.51 2.97
CA VAL A 217 -43.98 28.70 2.02
C VAL A 217 -42.65 28.72 2.79
N PRO A 218 -41.70 27.81 2.49
CA PRO A 218 -40.36 27.84 3.10
C PRO A 218 -39.67 29.17 2.84
N GLN A 219 -39.08 29.75 3.87
CA GLN A 219 -38.25 30.95 3.74
C GLN A 219 -36.79 30.57 3.75
N THR A 220 -35.99 31.31 2.97
CA THR A 220 -34.55 31.12 2.88
C THR A 220 -33.80 32.40 3.20
N ALA A 221 -32.60 32.23 3.73
CA ALA A 221 -31.61 33.30 3.88
C ALA A 221 -30.24 32.74 3.52
N GLN A 222 -29.29 33.61 3.18
CA GLN A 222 -27.95 33.20 2.78
C GLN A 222 -26.87 34.06 3.42
N ALA A 223 -25.73 33.42 3.70
CA ALA A 223 -24.48 34.08 4.06
C ALA A 223 -23.39 33.64 3.08
N SER A 224 -22.37 34.49 2.88
CA SER A 224 -21.27 34.17 1.97
C SER A 224 -19.92 34.62 2.49
N GLN A 225 -18.86 33.96 2.03
CA GLN A 225 -17.47 34.29 2.33
C GLN A 225 -16.62 34.16 1.07
N GLN A 226 -15.69 35.09 0.87
CA GLN A 226 -14.70 35.00 -0.21
C GLN A 226 -13.47 34.22 0.24
N VAL A 227 -13.02 33.31 -0.64
CA VAL A 227 -11.81 32.49 -0.49
C VAL A 227 -10.93 32.72 -1.72
N THR A 228 -9.70 33.16 -1.49
CA THR A 228 -8.72 33.35 -2.57
C THR A 228 -7.81 32.14 -2.68
N VAL A 229 -7.74 31.56 -3.87
CA VAL A 229 -6.86 30.43 -4.18
C VAL A 229 -5.82 30.92 -5.18
N ASN A 230 -4.56 30.84 -4.79
CA ASN A 230 -3.42 31.18 -5.65
C ASN A 230 -2.36 30.09 -5.49
N ILE A 231 -2.74 28.88 -5.92
CA ILE A 231 -1.86 27.73 -5.92
C ILE A 231 -1.07 27.79 -7.24
N ALA A 232 0.24 27.98 -7.14
CA ALA A 232 1.09 27.99 -8.33
C ALA A 232 0.85 26.73 -9.18
N PRO A 233 0.79 26.84 -10.53
CA PRO A 233 0.73 25.67 -11.38
C PRO A 233 1.89 24.74 -11.02
N ALA A 234 1.62 23.44 -10.88
CA ALA A 234 2.69 22.49 -10.66
C ALA A 234 3.71 22.64 -11.80
N VAL A 235 4.94 23.05 -11.47
CA VAL A 235 6.02 23.11 -12.46
C VAL A 235 6.16 21.71 -13.00
N GLN A 236 5.87 21.52 -14.29
CA GLN A 236 6.14 20.25 -14.94
C GLN A 236 7.65 20.06 -14.93
N LEU A 237 8.12 19.21 -14.02
CA LEU A 237 9.52 18.83 -13.93
C LEU A 237 9.87 18.04 -15.20
N PRO A 238 11.07 18.28 -15.76
CA PRO A 238 11.55 17.50 -16.88
C PRO A 238 11.67 16.04 -16.46
N THR A 239 11.49 15.12 -17.40
CA THR A 239 11.77 13.70 -17.19
C THR A 239 13.11 13.35 -17.83
N LEU A 240 13.87 12.46 -17.19
CA LEU A 240 15.13 11.92 -17.71
C LEU A 240 15.13 10.41 -17.51
N ALA A 241 15.35 9.66 -18.60
CA ALA A 241 15.56 8.23 -18.57
C ALA A 241 16.82 7.89 -19.37
N LEU A 242 17.65 7.00 -18.82
CA LEU A 242 18.78 6.44 -19.55
C LEU A 242 18.37 5.07 -20.10
N ASP A 243 18.83 4.73 -21.29
CA ASP A 243 18.64 3.39 -21.87
C ASP A 243 19.32 2.29 -21.05
N LYS A 244 20.32 2.66 -20.23
CA LYS A 244 21.12 1.76 -19.42
C LYS A 244 21.41 2.37 -18.05
N ALA A 245 21.39 1.53 -17.00
CA ALA A 245 21.84 1.90 -15.65
C ALA A 245 23.36 1.71 -15.45
N SER A 246 24.01 0.97 -16.35
CA SER A 246 25.46 0.75 -16.35
C SER A 246 25.99 0.43 -17.76
N ALA A 247 27.26 0.73 -18.02
CA ALA A 247 27.93 0.38 -19.27
C ALA A 247 29.46 0.32 -19.10
N VAL A 248 30.18 -0.03 -20.16
CA VAL A 248 31.65 0.05 -20.20
C VAL A 248 32.12 1.37 -20.82
N THR A 249 33.35 1.76 -20.53
CA THR A 249 34.00 2.96 -21.09
C THR A 249 33.94 2.91 -22.62
N GLY A 250 33.53 4.01 -23.25
CA GLY A 250 33.34 4.12 -24.70
C GLY A 250 32.01 3.57 -25.24
N ALA A 251 31.18 2.90 -24.43
CA ALA A 251 29.84 2.51 -24.84
C ALA A 251 28.93 3.74 -25.01
N THR A 252 28.04 3.69 -26.01
CA THR A 252 27.03 4.72 -26.23
C THR A 252 25.86 4.57 -25.28
N ILE A 253 25.54 5.66 -24.58
CA ILE A 253 24.41 5.83 -23.67
C ILE A 253 23.41 6.78 -24.31
N THR A 254 22.13 6.46 -24.22
CA THR A 254 21.04 7.30 -24.74
C THR A 254 20.23 7.86 -23.59
N ALA A 255 20.17 9.18 -23.48
CA ALA A 255 19.25 9.88 -22.60
C ALA A 255 17.97 10.24 -23.37
N THR A 256 16.82 9.84 -22.85
CA THR A 256 15.49 10.22 -23.34
C THR A 256 14.88 11.22 -22.36
N LEU A 257 14.52 12.40 -22.87
CA LEU A 257 14.03 13.51 -22.06
C LEU A 257 12.61 13.91 -22.46
N GLY A 258 11.85 14.42 -21.50
CA GLY A 258 10.49 14.90 -21.71
C GLY A 258 10.18 16.13 -20.86
N ARG A 259 9.08 16.83 -21.19
CA ARG A 259 8.64 18.07 -20.49
C ARG A 259 9.73 19.15 -20.41
N LEU A 260 10.48 19.28 -21.52
CA LEU A 260 11.55 20.26 -21.66
C LEU A 260 10.99 21.67 -21.82
N GLN A 261 11.73 22.64 -21.29
CA GLN A 261 11.52 24.07 -21.51
C GLN A 261 12.64 24.65 -22.36
N VAL A 262 12.41 25.85 -22.89
CA VAL A 262 13.44 26.66 -23.54
C VAL A 262 14.56 26.89 -22.50
N ASP A 263 15.81 26.66 -22.92
CA ASP A 263 17.04 26.77 -22.10
C ASP A 263 17.34 25.64 -21.09
N ASP A 264 16.56 24.55 -21.07
CA ASP A 264 16.96 23.36 -20.30
C ASP A 264 18.29 22.80 -20.87
N GLN A 265 19.17 22.33 -19.98
CA GLN A 265 20.46 21.71 -20.33
C GLN A 265 20.53 20.27 -19.80
N LEU A 266 21.37 19.44 -20.43
CA LEU A 266 21.72 18.10 -19.95
C LEU A 266 23.21 18.09 -19.57
N ASP A 267 23.48 17.84 -18.30
CA ASP A 267 24.80 17.60 -17.73
C ASP A 267 25.03 16.09 -17.59
N TRP A 268 26.06 15.56 -18.25
CA TRP A 268 26.40 14.14 -18.19
C TRP A 268 27.18 13.74 -16.92
N GLY A 269 27.56 14.70 -16.09
CA GLY A 269 28.25 14.46 -14.83
C GLY A 269 29.75 14.18 -14.96
N ASP A 270 30.29 14.21 -16.19
CA ASP A 270 31.72 14.10 -16.49
C ASP A 270 32.37 15.44 -16.89
N GLY A 271 31.63 16.54 -16.73
CA GLY A 271 32.00 17.88 -17.18
C GLY A 271 31.39 18.28 -18.53
N THR A 272 30.76 17.35 -19.25
CA THR A 272 30.06 17.64 -20.51
C THR A 272 28.63 18.13 -20.24
N VAL A 273 28.33 19.37 -20.65
CA VAL A 273 26.99 19.96 -20.58
C VAL A 273 26.54 20.42 -21.96
N VAL A 274 25.33 20.04 -22.36
CA VAL A 274 24.75 20.36 -23.68
C VAL A 274 23.33 20.90 -23.54
N ALA A 275 22.81 21.55 -24.58
CA ALA A 275 21.40 21.94 -24.64
C ALA A 275 20.50 20.68 -24.65
N ALA A 276 19.44 20.66 -23.85
CA ALA A 276 18.56 19.51 -23.74
C ALA A 276 17.75 19.30 -25.03
N GLN A 277 17.65 18.04 -25.47
CA GLN A 277 16.80 17.60 -26.57
C GLN A 277 16.06 16.34 -26.16
N THR A 278 14.99 15.97 -26.88
CA THR A 278 14.16 14.80 -26.53
C THR A 278 14.94 13.48 -26.52
N SER A 279 16.03 13.38 -27.29
CA SER A 279 16.96 12.26 -27.25
C SER A 279 18.38 12.74 -27.53
N LEU A 280 19.33 12.36 -26.68
CA LEU A 280 20.75 12.65 -26.83
C LEU A 280 21.57 11.41 -26.52
N THR A 281 22.77 11.32 -27.11
CA THR A 281 23.71 10.23 -26.85
C THR A 281 25.04 10.75 -26.34
N HIS A 282 25.72 9.93 -25.53
CA HIS A 282 27.04 10.24 -24.97
C HIS A 282 27.86 8.98 -24.73
N SER A 283 29.18 9.12 -24.64
CA SER A 283 30.09 8.05 -24.26
C SER A 283 31.12 8.58 -23.28
N TYR A 284 31.33 7.84 -22.19
CA TYR A 284 32.28 8.21 -21.14
C TYR A 284 33.67 7.64 -21.43
N SER A 285 34.70 8.45 -21.23
CA SER A 285 36.10 8.07 -21.45
C SER A 285 36.80 7.51 -20.22
N ALA A 286 36.16 7.56 -19.04
CA ALA A 286 36.67 6.99 -17.80
C ALA A 286 35.59 6.14 -17.10
N SER A 287 36.06 5.19 -16.29
CA SER A 287 35.18 4.43 -15.40
C SER A 287 34.86 5.24 -14.14
N GLY A 288 33.64 5.09 -13.63
CA GLY A 288 33.19 5.71 -12.40
C GLY A 288 31.67 5.78 -12.33
N PRO A 289 31.12 6.10 -11.15
CA PRO A 289 29.73 6.52 -11.04
C PRO A 289 29.58 7.94 -11.59
N TYR A 290 28.55 8.15 -12.42
CA TYR A 290 28.15 9.46 -12.94
C TYR A 290 26.68 9.73 -12.61
N THR A 291 26.37 11.00 -12.35
CA THR A 291 24.99 11.46 -12.19
C THR A 291 24.67 12.40 -13.33
N VAL A 292 23.84 11.92 -14.26
CA VAL A 292 23.29 12.70 -15.37
C VAL A 292 22.15 13.56 -14.84
N LYS A 293 22.14 14.85 -15.16
CA LYS A 293 21.18 15.82 -14.65
C LYS A 293 20.57 16.65 -15.77
N VAL A 294 19.25 16.86 -15.71
CA VAL A 294 18.62 17.95 -16.46
C VAL A 294 18.70 19.21 -15.60
N LEU A 295 19.30 20.26 -16.13
CA LEU A 295 19.44 21.55 -15.47
C LEU A 295 18.40 22.53 -16.02
N ARG A 296 17.67 23.19 -15.13
CA ARG A 296 16.75 24.29 -15.46
C ARG A 296 17.18 25.53 -14.71
N GLY A 297 17.52 26.60 -15.43
CA GLY A 297 18.09 27.81 -14.82
C GLY A 297 19.36 27.55 -14.01
N GLY A 298 20.14 26.52 -14.38
CA GLY A 298 21.36 26.10 -13.69
C GLY A 298 21.17 25.18 -12.48
N ALA A 299 19.94 24.92 -12.04
CA ALA A 299 19.64 24.00 -10.95
C ALA A 299 19.21 22.62 -11.46
N ALA A 300 19.58 21.55 -10.76
CA ALA A 300 19.17 20.19 -11.12
C ALA A 300 17.66 19.99 -10.93
N ALA A 301 16.94 19.71 -12.01
CA ALA A 301 15.49 19.53 -12.05
C ALA A 301 15.08 18.05 -12.21
N ALA A 302 15.96 17.20 -12.75
CA ALA A 302 15.84 15.75 -12.78
C ALA A 302 17.24 15.11 -12.81
N SER A 303 17.38 13.87 -12.33
CA SER A 303 18.66 13.16 -12.35
C SER A 303 18.51 11.66 -12.54
N ALA A 304 19.50 11.04 -13.17
CA ALA A 304 19.66 9.60 -13.30
C ALA A 304 21.12 9.21 -13.06
N ASN A 305 21.35 8.10 -12.39
CA ASN A 305 22.70 7.59 -12.14
C ASN A 305 23.09 6.56 -13.19
N ILE A 306 24.36 6.55 -13.57
CA ILE A 306 24.95 5.52 -14.42
C ILE A 306 26.32 5.14 -13.90
N VAL A 307 26.63 3.84 -13.92
CA VAL A 307 27.96 3.33 -13.56
C VAL A 307 28.70 2.92 -14.84
N ILE A 308 29.85 3.53 -15.08
CA ILE A 308 30.74 3.17 -16.18
C ILE A 308 31.89 2.33 -15.64
N SER A 309 32.07 1.14 -16.18
CA SER A 309 33.20 0.26 -15.86
C SER A 309 34.26 0.32 -16.95
N THR A 310 35.48 -0.11 -16.64
CA THR A 310 36.49 -0.37 -17.66
C THR A 310 36.06 -1.57 -18.53
N PRO A 311 36.41 -1.60 -19.84
CA PRO A 311 36.17 -2.78 -20.66
C PRO A 311 36.97 -3.96 -20.10
N VAL A 312 36.30 -5.05 -19.74
CA VAL A 312 36.96 -6.28 -19.31
C VAL A 312 37.66 -6.89 -20.52
N ILE A 313 39.00 -6.98 -20.48
CA ILE A 313 39.75 -7.82 -21.44
C ILE A 313 39.27 -9.26 -21.22
N GLY A 314 38.74 -9.89 -22.27
CA GLY A 314 38.21 -11.24 -22.19
C GLY A 314 39.21 -12.24 -21.62
N ILE A 315 38.79 -13.01 -20.62
CA ILE A 315 39.60 -14.06 -19.99
C ILE A 315 39.79 -15.20 -20.99
N THR A 316 41.03 -15.53 -21.34
CA THR A 316 41.32 -16.75 -22.11
C THR A 316 41.39 -17.94 -21.15
N TYR A 317 40.56 -18.94 -21.39
CA TYR A 317 40.46 -20.16 -20.60
C TYR A 317 41.17 -21.33 -21.28
N ALA A 318 41.92 -22.10 -20.50
CA ALA A 318 42.40 -23.43 -20.86
C ALA A 318 41.30 -24.50 -20.61
N PRO A 319 41.40 -25.69 -21.25
CA PRO A 319 40.56 -26.83 -20.92
C PRO A 319 40.74 -27.28 -19.45
N PRO A 320 39.89 -28.19 -18.95
CA PRO A 320 40.00 -28.71 -17.59
C PRO A 320 41.40 -29.28 -17.27
N ILE A 321 41.88 -29.08 -16.05
CA ILE A 321 43.17 -29.60 -15.58
C ILE A 321 43.00 -30.69 -14.52
N THR A 322 43.84 -31.73 -14.58
CA THR A 322 44.01 -32.71 -13.50
C THR A 322 45.37 -32.52 -12.83
N ILE A 323 45.37 -32.29 -11.53
CA ILE A 323 46.55 -32.09 -10.68
C ILE A 323 46.84 -33.40 -9.94
N SER A 324 47.89 -34.11 -10.37
CA SER A 324 48.30 -35.41 -9.83
C SER A 324 49.58 -35.38 -9.00
N ALA A 325 50.17 -34.21 -8.79
CA ALA A 325 51.37 -34.01 -7.98
C ALA A 325 51.25 -32.70 -7.16
N GLY A 326 51.92 -32.66 -6.00
CA GLY A 326 51.96 -31.46 -5.16
C GLY A 326 52.59 -30.26 -5.88
N GLY A 327 52.27 -29.05 -5.43
CA GLY A 327 52.82 -27.82 -6.00
C GLY A 327 51.86 -26.64 -5.99
N VAL A 328 52.28 -25.57 -6.66
CA VAL A 328 51.50 -24.32 -6.82
C VAL A 328 51.07 -24.19 -8.28
N TYR A 329 49.77 -23.95 -8.49
CA TYR A 329 49.13 -23.88 -9.80
C TYR A 329 48.37 -22.56 -9.94
N SER A 330 48.53 -21.90 -11.08
CA SER A 330 47.83 -20.66 -11.44
C SER A 330 47.34 -20.77 -12.87
N GLY A 331 46.16 -20.22 -13.16
CA GLY A 331 45.59 -20.33 -14.50
C GLY A 331 44.10 -20.08 -14.58
N ASN A 332 43.61 -19.97 -15.80
CA ASN A 332 42.19 -19.86 -16.10
C ASN A 332 41.75 -21.19 -16.72
N TRP A 333 40.84 -21.92 -16.09
CA TRP A 333 40.37 -23.22 -16.58
C TRP A 333 38.85 -23.23 -16.70
N GLN A 334 38.33 -23.86 -17.75
CA GLN A 334 36.88 -24.00 -17.91
C GLN A 334 36.46 -25.42 -18.25
N SER A 335 35.30 -25.82 -17.75
CA SER A 335 34.60 -27.06 -18.10
C SER A 335 33.17 -26.77 -18.54
N VAL A 336 32.97 -26.62 -19.86
CA VAL A 336 31.70 -26.16 -20.45
C VAL A 336 30.92 -27.26 -21.18
N ASP A 337 31.56 -28.37 -21.53
CA ASP A 337 30.96 -29.43 -22.35
C ASP A 337 30.30 -30.53 -21.51
N ASP A 338 30.89 -30.89 -20.37
CA ASP A 338 30.41 -31.98 -19.51
C ASP A 338 30.40 -31.55 -18.03
N ARG A 339 29.21 -31.51 -17.41
CA ARG A 339 29.03 -31.15 -15.99
C ARG A 339 29.67 -32.13 -15.01
N THR A 340 30.03 -33.34 -15.44
CA THR A 340 30.67 -34.33 -14.56
C THR A 340 32.16 -34.08 -14.40
N ILE A 341 32.77 -33.35 -15.35
CA ILE A 341 34.18 -32.97 -15.36
C ILE A 341 34.33 -31.59 -14.70
N PRO A 342 35.12 -31.45 -13.63
CA PRO A 342 35.35 -30.17 -13.00
C PRO A 342 36.42 -29.38 -13.77
N ALA A 343 36.45 -28.06 -13.64
CA ALA A 343 37.50 -27.25 -14.28
C ALA A 343 38.90 -27.56 -13.72
N VAL A 344 38.98 -27.87 -12.42
CA VAL A 344 40.21 -28.34 -11.75
C VAL A 344 39.90 -29.59 -10.94
N ASN A 345 40.63 -30.69 -11.19
CA ASN A 345 40.51 -31.95 -10.46
C ASN A 345 41.82 -32.28 -9.74
N ILE A 346 41.82 -32.36 -8.41
CA ILE A 346 42.99 -32.72 -7.59
C ILE A 346 42.92 -34.20 -7.20
N THR A 347 43.94 -34.97 -7.58
CA THR A 347 43.99 -36.43 -7.40
C THR A 347 45.19 -36.93 -6.60
N THR A 348 45.97 -36.01 -5.99
CA THR A 348 47.12 -36.31 -5.12
C THR A 348 46.82 -36.03 -3.64
N THR A 349 47.61 -36.66 -2.76
CA THR A 349 47.66 -36.34 -1.31
C THR A 349 48.74 -35.33 -0.95
N ASP A 350 49.68 -35.07 -1.88
CA ASP A 350 50.69 -34.05 -1.70
C ASP A 350 50.05 -32.66 -1.60
N PRO A 351 50.64 -31.70 -0.87
CA PRO A 351 50.11 -30.34 -0.77
C PRO A 351 49.93 -29.67 -2.14
N VAL A 352 48.70 -29.22 -2.42
CA VAL A 352 48.37 -28.47 -3.63
C VAL A 352 47.87 -27.09 -3.25
N THR A 353 48.44 -26.06 -3.89
CA THR A 353 47.95 -24.68 -3.84
C THR A 353 47.47 -24.26 -5.22
N ILE A 354 46.20 -23.93 -5.36
CA ILE A 354 45.65 -23.21 -6.51
C ILE A 354 45.63 -21.74 -6.13
N HIS A 355 46.32 -20.90 -6.91
CA HIS A 355 46.52 -19.50 -6.61
C HIS A 355 46.31 -18.66 -7.86
N THR A 356 45.45 -17.65 -7.80
CA THR A 356 45.25 -16.62 -8.84
C THR A 356 44.81 -17.18 -10.18
N GLY A 357 43.56 -16.88 -10.54
CA GLY A 357 42.99 -17.37 -11.78
C GLY A 357 41.48 -17.31 -11.82
N HIS A 358 40.93 -17.90 -12.86
CA HIS A 358 39.49 -18.00 -13.09
C HIS A 358 39.09 -19.45 -13.32
N VAL A 359 37.99 -19.88 -12.73
CA VAL A 359 37.38 -21.18 -13.00
C VAL A 359 35.94 -20.97 -13.44
N ARG A 360 35.55 -21.65 -14.52
CA ARG A 360 34.19 -21.55 -15.07
C ARG A 360 33.67 -22.92 -15.43
N GLY A 361 32.41 -23.22 -15.18
CA GLY A 361 31.89 -24.50 -15.63
C GLY A 361 30.48 -24.86 -15.22
N ARG A 362 29.98 -25.95 -15.84
CA ARG A 362 28.62 -26.49 -15.64
C ARG A 362 28.50 -27.45 -14.47
N GLY A 363 29.64 -27.96 -14.00
CA GLY A 363 29.79 -28.86 -12.86
C GLY A 363 30.47 -28.18 -11.68
N ASP A 364 31.02 -28.99 -10.77
CA ASP A 364 31.89 -28.47 -9.71
C ASP A 364 33.11 -27.78 -10.34
N LEU A 365 33.52 -26.62 -9.84
CA LEU A 365 34.61 -25.87 -10.47
C LEU A 365 35.97 -26.43 -10.03
N ILE A 366 36.18 -26.58 -8.73
CA ILE A 366 37.38 -27.18 -8.15
C ILE A 366 36.97 -28.40 -7.34
N ARG A 367 37.52 -29.57 -7.66
CA ARG A 367 37.20 -30.84 -6.98
C ARG A 367 38.46 -31.44 -6.37
N ALA A 368 38.37 -31.86 -5.11
CA ALA A 368 39.37 -32.69 -4.45
C ALA A 368 38.67 -33.78 -3.64
N ARG A 369 38.73 -35.03 -4.11
CA ARG A 369 38.12 -36.19 -3.43
C ARG A 369 39.12 -37.28 -3.08
N LYS A 370 40.42 -37.04 -3.28
CA LYS A 370 41.46 -37.96 -2.86
C LYS A 370 41.59 -37.89 -1.34
N THR A 371 41.16 -38.96 -0.65
CA THR A 371 41.28 -39.05 0.81
C THR A 371 42.72 -38.80 1.25
N GLY A 372 42.90 -37.90 2.21
CA GLY A 372 44.22 -37.48 2.70
C GLY A 372 44.82 -36.27 1.98
N ALA A 373 44.06 -35.59 1.11
CA ALA A 373 44.54 -34.39 0.41
C ALA A 373 44.67 -33.16 1.31
N ARG A 374 45.63 -32.29 0.95
CA ARG A 374 45.90 -30.97 1.53
C ARG A 374 45.74 -29.92 0.45
N VAL A 375 44.74 -29.06 0.58
CA VAL A 375 44.36 -28.14 -0.51
C VAL A 375 44.31 -26.70 -0.03
N THR A 376 45.00 -25.81 -0.75
CA THR A 376 44.83 -24.37 -0.62
C THR A 376 44.24 -23.83 -1.92
N ILE A 377 43.14 -23.09 -1.85
CA ILE A 377 42.51 -22.38 -2.95
C ILE A 377 42.50 -20.91 -2.57
N ARG A 378 43.22 -20.07 -3.33
CA ARG A 378 43.32 -18.65 -3.01
C ARG A 378 43.31 -17.73 -4.21
N ASN A 379 42.72 -16.54 -4.05
CA ASN A 379 42.65 -15.51 -5.09
C ASN A 379 42.00 -16.01 -6.40
N MET A 380 41.04 -16.93 -6.31
CA MET A 380 40.33 -17.48 -7.47
C MET A 380 39.01 -16.77 -7.69
N ALA A 381 38.67 -16.55 -8.97
CA ALA A 381 37.34 -16.12 -9.38
C ALA A 381 36.57 -17.32 -9.98
N GLY A 382 35.31 -17.50 -9.59
CA GLY A 382 34.47 -18.62 -10.03
C GLY A 382 33.19 -18.17 -10.71
N GLU A 383 32.88 -18.72 -11.88
CA GLU A 383 31.60 -18.52 -12.58
C GLU A 383 30.90 -19.88 -12.77
N GLY A 384 29.77 -20.07 -12.09
CA GLY A 384 28.93 -21.23 -12.31
C GLY A 384 28.03 -21.03 -13.53
N LEU A 385 28.04 -22.02 -14.44
CA LEU A 385 27.17 -22.06 -15.60
C LEU A 385 25.99 -22.98 -15.38
N ASN A 386 24.82 -22.63 -15.88
CA ASN A 386 23.67 -23.53 -15.89
C ASN A 386 24.11 -24.93 -16.36
N PRO A 387 23.76 -26.02 -15.63
CA PRO A 387 24.15 -27.36 -16.02
C PRO A 387 23.75 -27.78 -17.44
N ASN A 388 22.70 -27.16 -18.01
CA ASN A 388 22.03 -27.57 -19.25
C ASN A 388 21.63 -29.04 -19.27
N VAL A 389 21.26 -29.57 -18.11
CA VAL A 389 20.72 -30.92 -17.95
C VAL A 389 19.51 -30.82 -17.04
N ALA A 390 18.34 -31.24 -17.53
CA ALA A 390 17.08 -31.14 -16.79
C ALA A 390 17.19 -31.81 -15.41
N GLY A 391 16.70 -31.13 -14.37
CA GLY A 391 16.67 -31.65 -13.00
C GLY A 391 18.05 -31.70 -12.31
N LYS A 392 19.10 -31.09 -12.88
CA LYS A 392 20.43 -31.03 -12.25
C LYS A 392 20.70 -29.67 -11.61
N PRO A 393 21.29 -29.63 -10.40
CA PRO A 393 21.66 -28.39 -9.75
C PRO A 393 22.99 -27.88 -10.27
N GLN A 394 23.23 -26.60 -9.96
CA GLN A 394 24.50 -25.92 -10.11
C GLN A 394 25.63 -26.64 -9.36
N GLY A 395 26.81 -26.74 -9.97
CA GLY A 395 27.98 -27.35 -9.31
C GLY A 395 28.61 -26.43 -8.26
N ARG A 396 29.33 -27.02 -7.29
CA ARG A 396 30.00 -26.29 -6.21
C ARG A 396 31.17 -25.45 -6.76
N PHE A 397 31.47 -24.31 -6.14
CA PHE A 397 32.75 -23.63 -6.37
C PHE A 397 33.92 -24.53 -5.98
N ALA A 398 33.83 -25.14 -4.80
CA ALA A 398 34.79 -26.13 -4.32
C ALA A 398 34.07 -27.33 -3.69
N ASP A 399 34.35 -28.52 -4.20
CA ASP A 399 33.86 -29.80 -3.68
C ASP A 399 35.04 -30.60 -3.10
N LEU A 400 35.14 -30.60 -1.77
CA LEU A 400 36.31 -31.02 -1.01
C LEU A 400 35.92 -32.15 -0.06
N GLN A 401 36.33 -33.40 -0.35
CA GLN A 401 35.87 -34.56 0.40
C GLN A 401 37.04 -35.43 0.89
N GLY A 402 37.03 -35.78 2.18
CA GLY A 402 38.03 -36.62 2.84
C GLY A 402 39.39 -35.96 3.01
N LEU A 403 39.42 -34.64 3.23
CA LEU A 403 40.68 -33.88 3.35
C LEU A 403 41.26 -33.98 4.76
N VAL A 404 42.58 -33.81 4.86
CA VAL A 404 43.28 -33.57 6.14
C VAL A 404 43.36 -32.07 6.45
N SER A 405 43.52 -31.21 5.45
CA SER A 405 43.46 -29.75 5.63
C SER A 405 42.99 -29.05 4.38
N ALA A 406 42.36 -27.90 4.58
CA ALA A 406 41.87 -27.05 3.52
C ALA A 406 41.92 -25.57 3.89
N LEU A 407 42.36 -24.73 2.96
CA LEU A 407 42.22 -23.28 3.03
C LEU A 407 41.51 -22.80 1.77
N VAL A 408 40.37 -22.14 1.92
CA VAL A 408 39.70 -21.40 0.84
C VAL A 408 39.70 -19.93 1.21
N GLU A 409 40.55 -19.15 0.56
CA GLU A 409 40.86 -17.78 0.96
C GLU A 409 40.72 -16.79 -0.19
N ASN A 410 40.11 -15.64 0.09
CA ASN A 410 40.13 -14.49 -0.82
C ASN A 410 39.63 -14.82 -2.24
N CYS A 411 38.64 -15.69 -2.34
CA CYS A 411 38.00 -16.08 -3.60
C CYS A 411 36.69 -15.33 -3.80
N GLU A 412 36.31 -15.09 -5.05
CA GLU A 412 35.03 -14.51 -5.43
C GLU A 412 34.32 -15.47 -6.37
N PHE A 413 33.05 -15.79 -6.13
CA PHE A 413 32.33 -16.72 -6.99
C PHE A 413 30.85 -16.36 -7.09
N ASP A 414 30.29 -16.53 -8.28
CA ASP A 414 28.90 -16.18 -8.60
C ASP A 414 28.19 -17.34 -9.29
N GLY A 415 26.92 -17.52 -8.96
CA GLY A 415 26.06 -18.53 -9.57
C GLY A 415 26.57 -19.95 -9.38
N THR A 416 27.25 -20.26 -8.27
CA THR A 416 27.75 -21.61 -7.95
C THR A 416 26.92 -22.25 -6.85
N GLY A 417 27.21 -23.51 -6.51
CA GLY A 417 26.71 -24.19 -5.33
C GLY A 417 27.51 -23.92 -4.05
N GLY A 418 28.45 -22.97 -4.05
CA GLY A 418 29.27 -22.65 -2.87
C GLY A 418 30.36 -23.68 -2.56
N ILE A 419 30.77 -23.78 -1.29
CA ILE A 419 31.90 -24.59 -0.81
C ILE A 419 31.36 -25.77 -0.01
N TYR A 420 31.79 -26.97 -0.33
CA TYR A 420 31.34 -28.20 0.33
C TYR A 420 32.52 -28.98 0.88
N PHE A 421 32.46 -29.27 2.19
CA PHE A 421 33.36 -30.17 2.88
C PHE A 421 32.61 -31.42 3.30
N ASN A 422 33.15 -32.60 2.97
CA ASN A 422 32.61 -33.87 3.43
C ASN A 422 33.69 -34.75 4.04
N GLY A 423 33.65 -34.92 5.36
CA GLY A 423 34.62 -35.72 6.09
C GLY A 423 35.96 -35.03 6.32
N TYR A 424 36.44 -35.09 7.56
CA TYR A 424 37.79 -34.75 7.96
C TYR A 424 38.52 -36.04 8.37
N VAL A 425 39.73 -36.25 7.83
CA VAL A 425 40.54 -37.45 8.10
C VAL A 425 41.91 -37.13 8.71
N GLY A 426 42.10 -35.90 9.18
CA GLY A 426 43.30 -35.52 9.91
C GLY A 426 43.36 -36.15 11.30
N ASN A 427 44.54 -36.12 11.92
CA ASN A 427 44.78 -36.71 13.24
C ASN A 427 44.25 -35.87 14.42
N GLY A 428 43.53 -34.79 14.14
CA GLY A 428 42.98 -33.90 15.15
C GLY A 428 44.02 -33.01 15.84
N THR A 429 45.22 -32.78 15.28
CA THR A 429 46.24 -31.95 15.94
C THR A 429 46.23 -30.50 15.46
N THR A 430 46.79 -30.24 14.28
CA THR A 430 46.99 -28.88 13.73
C THR A 430 46.32 -28.66 12.38
N GLU A 431 46.12 -29.74 11.62
CA GLU A 431 45.48 -29.69 10.30
C GLU A 431 43.99 -29.43 10.44
N THR A 432 43.48 -28.46 9.69
CA THR A 432 42.11 -27.96 9.85
C THR A 432 41.55 -27.38 8.55
N PHE A 433 40.29 -26.97 8.60
CA PHE A 433 39.59 -26.30 7.50
C PHE A 433 39.38 -24.82 7.83
N ILE A 434 39.80 -23.96 6.92
CA ILE A 434 39.68 -22.51 7.02
C ILE A 434 39.01 -21.99 5.74
N VAL A 435 37.91 -21.27 5.90
CA VAL A 435 37.20 -20.55 4.83
C VAL A 435 37.17 -19.08 5.21
N ARG A 436 37.92 -18.24 4.50
CA ARG A 436 38.02 -16.82 4.89
C ARG A 436 38.15 -15.82 3.76
N LEU A 437 37.69 -14.60 4.01
CA LEU A 437 37.83 -13.48 3.07
C LEU A 437 37.17 -13.73 1.71
N ASN A 438 36.26 -14.69 1.59
CA ASN A 438 35.62 -15.00 0.31
C ASN A 438 34.37 -14.15 0.09
N PHE A 439 34.01 -13.92 -1.17
CA PHE A 439 32.74 -13.31 -1.57
C PHE A 439 31.93 -14.27 -2.44
N GLY A 440 30.87 -14.85 -1.87
CA GLY A 440 29.91 -15.67 -2.61
C GLY A 440 28.69 -14.87 -3.05
N ARG A 441 28.35 -14.93 -4.34
CA ARG A 441 27.15 -14.30 -4.90
C ARG A 441 26.21 -15.34 -5.49
N ASN A 442 24.91 -15.10 -5.29
CA ASN A 442 23.82 -15.87 -5.87
C ASN A 442 24.05 -17.38 -5.85
N ILE A 443 24.24 -17.95 -4.67
CA ILE A 443 24.35 -19.40 -4.50
C ILE A 443 23.05 -20.02 -5.00
N ASN A 444 23.14 -20.92 -5.97
CA ASN A 444 22.01 -21.26 -6.82
C ASN A 444 21.70 -22.76 -6.80
N GLY A 445 20.73 -23.15 -5.97
CA GLY A 445 20.20 -24.51 -5.90
C GLY A 445 19.08 -24.81 -6.90
N ARG A 446 18.68 -23.85 -7.74
CA ARG A 446 17.64 -24.10 -8.76
C ARG A 446 18.06 -25.22 -9.70
N LEU A 447 17.13 -26.09 -10.02
CA LEU A 447 17.38 -27.15 -11.00
C LEU A 447 17.31 -26.59 -12.42
N SER A 448 18.24 -27.00 -13.28
CA SER A 448 18.25 -26.64 -14.71
C SER A 448 17.03 -27.24 -15.43
N ASP A 449 16.49 -26.52 -16.41
CA ASP A 449 15.44 -27.03 -17.30
C ASP A 449 15.99 -27.83 -18.51
N GLY A 450 17.31 -27.83 -18.70
CA GLY A 450 17.99 -28.48 -19.83
C GLY A 450 18.18 -27.60 -21.08
N ASN A 451 17.60 -26.40 -21.09
CA ASN A 451 17.54 -25.48 -22.23
C ASN A 451 18.18 -24.12 -21.94
N GLY A 452 19.11 -24.05 -20.97
CA GLY A 452 19.77 -22.80 -20.55
C GLY A 452 19.01 -22.03 -19.48
N GLY A 453 17.82 -22.47 -19.09
CA GLY A 453 17.00 -21.89 -18.04
C GLY A 453 16.95 -22.74 -16.77
N TYR A 454 16.13 -22.30 -15.83
CA TYR A 454 15.90 -23.00 -14.56
C TYR A 454 14.43 -23.37 -14.44
N MET A 455 14.16 -24.51 -13.82
CA MET A 455 12.84 -24.90 -13.40
C MET A 455 12.29 -23.87 -12.40
N THR A 456 10.99 -23.60 -12.46
CA THR A 456 10.35 -22.51 -11.70
C THR A 456 9.48 -22.99 -10.55
N GLY A 457 9.34 -24.30 -10.34
CA GLY A 457 8.60 -24.83 -9.20
C GLY A 457 9.38 -24.63 -7.90
N GLN A 458 8.67 -24.28 -6.82
CA GLN A 458 9.29 -24.07 -5.51
C GLN A 458 10.03 -25.32 -4.99
N ALA A 459 9.57 -26.51 -5.34
CA ALA A 459 10.21 -27.77 -4.96
C ALA A 459 11.36 -28.18 -5.90
N ASP A 460 11.57 -27.47 -7.02
CA ASP A 460 12.61 -27.77 -8.01
C ASP A 460 13.96 -27.20 -7.56
N PHE A 461 14.44 -27.75 -6.45
CA PHE A 461 15.51 -27.18 -5.66
C PHE A 461 16.39 -28.26 -5.05
N TYR A 462 17.70 -28.05 -5.16
CA TYR A 462 18.71 -28.82 -4.43
C TYR A 462 19.33 -27.95 -3.35
N ARG A 463 19.36 -28.46 -2.12
CA ARG A 463 19.87 -27.74 -0.96
C ARG A 463 21.38 -27.50 -1.09
N LEU A 464 21.74 -26.25 -1.35
CA LEU A 464 23.12 -25.77 -1.44
C LEU A 464 23.36 -24.68 -0.41
N GLN A 465 24.62 -24.48 -0.07
CA GLN A 465 25.07 -23.56 0.95
C GLN A 465 26.26 -22.78 0.44
N PHE A 466 26.47 -21.57 0.96
CA PHE A 466 27.73 -20.88 0.70
C PHE A 466 28.90 -21.70 1.27
N CYS A 467 28.75 -22.23 2.47
CA CYS A 467 29.70 -23.18 3.05
C CYS A 467 28.96 -24.27 3.84
N GLN A 468 29.19 -25.53 3.51
CA GLN A 468 28.70 -26.65 4.30
C GLN A 468 29.85 -27.52 4.79
N PHE A 469 29.84 -27.82 6.08
CA PHE A 469 30.59 -28.91 6.66
C PHE A 469 29.62 -30.07 6.87
N ASN A 470 29.96 -31.22 6.32
CA ASN A 470 29.17 -32.43 6.40
C ASN A 470 30.06 -33.56 6.95
N HIS A 471 29.67 -34.19 8.05
CA HIS A 471 30.46 -35.26 8.69
C HIS A 471 31.90 -34.84 9.04
N VAL A 472 32.12 -33.55 9.35
CA VAL A 472 33.44 -33.00 9.71
C VAL A 472 33.61 -33.11 11.22
N ASN A 473 34.23 -34.20 11.68
CA ASN A 473 34.23 -34.58 13.08
C ASN A 473 35.62 -34.54 13.74
N GLY A 474 35.67 -34.08 15.00
CA GLY A 474 36.90 -33.99 15.78
C GLY A 474 37.94 -33.01 15.21
N ILE A 475 37.50 -32.01 14.43
CA ILE A 475 38.41 -31.09 13.74
C ILE A 475 38.94 -30.02 14.72
N PRO A 476 40.26 -29.78 14.77
CA PRO A 476 40.81 -28.79 15.68
C PRO A 476 40.69 -27.39 15.08
N GLY A 477 39.99 -26.48 15.75
CA GLY A 477 40.09 -25.05 15.47
C GLY A 477 39.66 -24.61 14.07
N ALA A 478 38.69 -25.28 13.44
CA ALA A 478 38.19 -24.89 12.12
C ALA A 478 37.55 -23.49 12.14
N ARG A 479 37.68 -22.75 11.04
CA ARG A 479 37.23 -21.35 10.92
C ARG A 479 36.45 -21.11 9.64
N ILE A 480 35.29 -20.47 9.77
CA ILE A 480 34.58 -19.82 8.66
C ILE A 480 34.52 -18.33 9.04
N GLU A 481 35.46 -17.53 8.54
CA GLU A 481 35.68 -16.18 9.08
C GLU A 481 35.79 -15.08 8.03
N ARG A 482 35.19 -13.91 8.34
CA ARG A 482 35.29 -12.72 7.48
C ARG A 482 34.94 -12.99 6.02
N ASN A 483 33.93 -13.80 5.76
CA ASN A 483 33.37 -13.99 4.42
C ASN A 483 32.18 -13.07 4.22
N ARG A 484 31.89 -12.79 2.96
CA ARG A 484 30.68 -12.10 2.53
C ARG A 484 29.82 -13.01 1.66
N THR A 485 28.51 -12.96 1.85
CA THR A 485 27.56 -13.47 0.86
C THR A 485 26.58 -12.39 0.43
N LEU A 486 26.17 -12.44 -0.82
CA LEU A 486 25.08 -11.65 -1.35
C LEU A 486 24.24 -12.51 -2.29
N ASN A 487 23.10 -12.96 -1.80
CA ASN A 487 22.11 -13.68 -2.58
C ASN A 487 20.93 -12.77 -2.83
N LYS A 488 20.47 -12.64 -4.08
CA LYS A 488 19.31 -11.81 -4.40
C LYS A 488 18.06 -12.66 -4.56
N PRO A 489 16.88 -12.13 -4.19
CA PRO A 489 15.61 -12.80 -4.43
C PRO A 489 15.41 -12.97 -5.94
N ARG A 490 14.86 -14.12 -6.37
CA ARG A 490 14.59 -14.42 -7.80
C ARG A 490 15.83 -14.48 -8.72
N GLU A 491 17.04 -14.41 -8.17
CA GLU A 491 18.30 -14.67 -8.87
C GLU A 491 19.04 -15.89 -8.28
N SER A 492 18.83 -16.15 -7.00
CA SER A 492 19.43 -17.24 -6.24
C SER A 492 18.35 -18.20 -5.69
N HIS A 493 18.78 -19.33 -5.14
CA HIS A 493 17.94 -20.21 -4.34
C HIS A 493 18.87 -21.04 -3.45
N ILE A 494 19.29 -20.47 -2.33
CA ILE A 494 20.28 -21.04 -1.40
C ILE A 494 19.55 -21.58 -0.17
N GLU A 495 19.87 -22.79 0.30
CA GLU A 495 19.29 -23.31 1.55
C GLU A 495 19.84 -22.50 2.73
N ASP A 496 20.90 -22.98 3.36
CA ASP A 496 21.54 -22.25 4.45
C ASP A 496 22.76 -21.51 3.94
N THR A 497 23.07 -20.36 4.52
CA THR A 497 24.35 -19.71 4.21
C THR A 497 25.52 -20.55 4.73
N VAL A 498 25.44 -20.97 6.00
CA VAL A 498 26.38 -21.92 6.60
C VAL A 498 25.61 -23.05 7.27
N ASN A 499 26.01 -24.29 6.98
CA ASN A 499 25.45 -25.48 7.62
C ASN A 499 26.56 -26.37 8.16
N LEU A 500 26.51 -26.67 9.46
CA LEU A 500 27.43 -27.57 10.16
C LEU A 500 26.76 -28.92 10.46
N SER A 501 26.45 -29.67 9.40
CA SER A 501 25.74 -30.95 9.45
C SER A 501 26.62 -32.08 9.97
N ASP A 502 26.15 -32.79 11.00
CA ASP A 502 26.84 -33.92 11.65
C ASP A 502 28.34 -33.62 11.88
N SER A 503 28.63 -32.43 12.40
CA SER A 503 30.00 -31.92 12.50
C SER A 503 30.36 -31.58 13.93
N THR A 504 31.61 -31.80 14.31
CA THR A 504 32.09 -31.56 15.67
C THR A 504 33.45 -30.90 15.67
N GLY A 505 33.61 -29.86 16.49
CA GLY A 505 34.93 -29.43 16.91
C GLY A 505 35.61 -30.54 17.72
N LYS A 506 36.91 -30.42 17.96
CA LYS A 506 37.63 -31.41 18.76
C LYS A 506 37.30 -31.33 20.24
N SER A 507 37.13 -30.12 20.77
CA SER A 507 36.91 -29.85 22.19
C SER A 507 36.32 -28.45 22.39
N ASN A 508 35.95 -28.11 23.63
CA ASN A 508 35.48 -26.76 23.96
C ASN A 508 36.53 -25.66 23.69
N THR A 509 37.82 -25.98 23.66
CA THR A 509 38.90 -25.03 23.29
C THR A 509 39.26 -25.08 21.81
N ASP A 510 38.85 -26.13 21.10
CA ASP A 510 39.16 -26.40 19.69
C ASP A 510 37.88 -26.52 18.86
N ARG A 511 37.05 -25.48 18.94
CA ARG A 511 35.71 -25.41 18.33
C ARG A 511 35.79 -25.20 16.81
N ILE A 512 34.71 -25.57 16.12
CA ILE A 512 34.38 -25.01 14.81
C ILE A 512 33.77 -23.62 15.08
N ILE A 513 34.38 -22.56 14.53
CA ILE A 513 33.94 -21.19 14.77
C ILE A 513 33.57 -20.50 13.44
N VAL A 514 32.33 -20.03 13.37
CA VAL A 514 31.80 -19.17 12.31
C VAL A 514 31.81 -17.74 12.84
N GLN A 515 32.72 -16.88 12.36
CA GLN A 515 32.92 -15.56 12.96
C GLN A 515 33.14 -14.40 12.01
N ASP A 516 32.72 -13.21 12.43
CA ASP A 516 33.01 -11.94 11.74
C ASP A 516 32.54 -11.94 10.26
N ASN A 517 31.54 -12.75 9.89
CA ASN A 517 31.04 -12.81 8.50
C ASN A 517 29.88 -11.81 8.29
N LEU A 518 29.69 -11.38 7.04
CA LEU A 518 28.50 -10.66 6.58
C LEU A 518 27.71 -11.55 5.63
N PHE A 519 26.52 -11.98 6.04
CA PHE A 519 25.66 -12.81 5.21
C PHE A 519 24.38 -12.08 4.85
N GLU A 520 24.17 -11.88 3.55
CA GLU A 520 23.05 -11.12 3.02
C GLU A 520 22.21 -12.01 2.09
N GLY A 521 20.96 -12.22 2.47
CA GLY A 521 20.00 -12.95 1.65
C GLY A 521 20.14 -14.48 1.76
N ALA A 522 19.02 -15.12 2.03
CA ALA A 522 18.79 -16.53 1.75
C ALA A 522 17.30 -16.68 1.42
N TYR A 523 16.98 -16.80 0.13
CA TYR A 523 15.61 -16.69 -0.35
C TYR A 523 15.12 -17.97 -1.03
N ALA A 524 13.84 -18.26 -0.82
CA ALA A 524 13.08 -19.11 -1.72
C ALA A 524 13.06 -18.55 -3.15
N TRP A 525 12.86 -19.43 -4.15
CA TRP A 525 12.69 -19.02 -5.54
C TRP A 525 11.46 -18.13 -5.69
N ASN A 526 10.33 -18.58 -5.11
CA ASN A 526 9.21 -17.71 -4.80
C ASN A 526 9.40 -17.14 -3.38
N PRO A 527 9.77 -15.85 -3.22
CA PRO A 527 10.13 -15.31 -1.90
C PRO A 527 9.02 -15.38 -0.85
N ALA A 528 7.76 -15.47 -1.28
CA ALA A 528 6.59 -15.56 -0.39
C ALA A 528 6.19 -17.01 -0.03
N ALA A 529 6.83 -18.02 -0.61
CA ALA A 529 6.54 -19.42 -0.30
C ALA A 529 7.26 -19.85 1.00
N SER A 530 6.72 -20.89 1.65
CA SER A 530 7.38 -21.54 2.79
C SER A 530 8.78 -22.00 2.39
N TYR A 531 9.75 -21.77 3.27
CA TYR A 531 11.15 -22.04 3.00
C TYR A 531 11.91 -22.56 4.22
N SER A 532 12.82 -23.52 4.01
CA SER A 532 13.64 -24.07 5.10
C SER A 532 14.96 -23.33 5.27
N GLY A 533 15.47 -22.68 4.24
CA GLY A 533 16.80 -22.08 4.22
C GLY A 533 16.95 -20.77 5.02
N GLY A 534 18.09 -20.60 5.70
CA GLY A 534 18.38 -19.42 6.53
C GLY A 534 19.85 -19.00 6.56
N GLY A 535 20.26 -18.36 7.66
CA GLY A 535 21.64 -17.88 7.85
C GLY A 535 22.60 -19.00 8.24
N ILE A 536 22.84 -19.18 9.54
CA ILE A 536 23.81 -20.15 10.07
C ILE A 536 23.09 -21.22 10.89
N VAL A 537 23.23 -22.50 10.54
CA VAL A 537 22.74 -23.61 11.37
C VAL A 537 23.89 -24.37 12.02
N LEU A 538 23.84 -24.41 13.35
CA LEU A 538 24.65 -25.26 14.21
C LEU A 538 23.87 -26.52 14.55
N GLY A 539 24.58 -27.64 14.63
CA GLY A 539 24.02 -28.89 15.14
C GLY A 539 22.98 -29.55 14.23
N ASP A 540 23.01 -29.31 12.92
CA ASP A 540 22.10 -29.97 11.97
C ASP A 540 22.41 -31.48 11.89
N GLY A 541 21.44 -32.34 12.23
CA GLY A 541 21.70 -33.77 12.39
C GLY A 541 22.55 -34.14 13.61
N GLY A 542 22.65 -33.22 14.58
CA GLY A 542 23.52 -33.32 15.76
C GLY A 542 24.80 -32.51 15.62
N GLY A 543 25.62 -32.50 16.66
CA GLY A 543 26.88 -31.77 16.65
C GLY A 543 27.37 -31.37 18.03
N ARG A 544 28.60 -30.88 18.08
CA ARG A 544 29.27 -30.46 19.32
C ARG A 544 30.41 -29.48 19.08
N TYR A 545 30.66 -28.63 20.07
CA TYR A 545 31.78 -27.69 20.06
C TYR A 545 31.76 -26.75 18.86
N GLN A 546 30.59 -26.15 18.61
CA GLN A 546 30.37 -25.22 17.50
C GLN A 546 29.99 -23.83 18.02
N GLU A 547 30.44 -22.77 17.34
CA GLU A 547 30.17 -21.40 17.75
C GLU A 547 29.92 -20.51 16.55
N ALA A 548 28.87 -19.69 16.63
CA ALA A 548 28.61 -18.59 15.72
C ALA A 548 28.77 -17.29 16.50
N ARG A 549 29.79 -16.47 16.18
CA ARG A 549 30.03 -15.22 16.89
C ARG A 549 30.35 -14.01 16.02
N ASN A 550 29.95 -12.82 16.46
CA ASN A 550 30.27 -11.56 15.78
C ASN A 550 29.86 -11.51 14.30
N ASN A 551 28.92 -12.35 13.86
CA ASN A 551 28.44 -12.33 12.48
C ASN A 551 27.36 -11.25 12.32
N THR A 552 27.28 -10.68 11.13
CA THR A 552 26.21 -9.79 10.71
C THR A 552 25.34 -10.54 9.70
N ILE A 553 24.11 -10.91 10.08
CA ILE A 553 23.16 -11.68 9.28
C ILE A 553 22.00 -10.77 8.89
N LEU A 554 21.81 -10.54 7.60
CA LEU A 554 20.85 -9.59 7.06
C LEU A 554 19.89 -10.29 6.08
N GLU A 555 18.59 -10.22 6.38
CA GLU A 555 17.48 -10.61 5.50
C GLU A 555 17.58 -12.03 4.91
N THR A 556 17.73 -13.03 5.78
CA THR A 556 17.51 -14.44 5.41
C THR A 556 16.02 -14.79 5.62
N SER A 557 15.39 -15.57 4.73
CA SER A 557 13.92 -15.74 4.72
C SER A 557 13.36 -16.48 5.94
N ASN A 558 13.97 -17.59 6.35
CA ASN A 558 13.43 -18.45 7.41
C ASN A 558 13.94 -18.07 8.81
N TYR A 559 15.26 -18.13 9.02
CA TYR A 559 15.88 -17.85 10.33
C TYR A 559 17.23 -17.15 10.16
N GLY A 560 17.69 -16.48 11.21
CA GLY A 560 19.02 -15.85 11.26
C GLY A 560 20.13 -16.83 11.66
N ILE A 561 20.16 -17.25 12.92
CA ILE A 561 21.09 -18.25 13.44
C ILE A 561 20.36 -19.30 14.28
N ALA A 562 20.70 -20.55 14.06
CA ALA A 562 20.02 -21.70 14.62
C ALA A 562 20.97 -22.61 15.40
N VAL A 563 20.47 -23.16 16.51
CA VAL A 563 20.92 -24.45 17.05
C VAL A 563 19.78 -25.43 16.84
N ALA A 564 19.95 -26.36 15.89
CA ALA A 564 18.94 -27.35 15.52
C ALA A 564 18.94 -28.57 16.43
N ASP A 565 20.11 -29.00 16.88
CA ASP A 565 20.28 -30.12 17.81
C ASP A 565 21.71 -30.14 18.43
N GLY A 566 21.99 -30.99 19.42
CA GLY A 566 23.32 -31.28 19.95
C GLY A 566 23.67 -30.57 21.27
N ASN A 567 24.97 -30.57 21.61
CA ASN A 567 25.49 -30.00 22.86
C ASN A 567 26.67 -29.05 22.60
N ASP A 568 27.08 -28.28 23.61
CA ASP A 568 28.29 -27.45 23.58
C ASP A 568 28.28 -26.45 22.41
N MET A 569 27.22 -25.65 22.30
CA MET A 569 27.01 -24.68 21.23
C MET A 569 26.78 -23.26 21.74
N SER A 570 27.23 -22.29 20.96
CA SER A 570 27.12 -20.88 21.35
C SER A 570 26.83 -19.97 20.17
N ILE A 571 25.84 -19.08 20.34
CA ILE A 571 25.50 -17.97 19.44
C ILE A 571 25.84 -16.68 20.21
N LEU A 572 26.96 -16.03 19.87
CA LEU A 572 27.53 -14.95 20.69
C LEU A 572 27.71 -13.64 19.92
N ASN A 573 27.21 -12.52 20.44
CA ASN A 573 27.53 -11.18 19.94
C ASN A 573 27.27 -10.96 18.44
N ASN A 574 26.28 -11.66 17.87
CA ASN A 574 25.90 -11.48 16.47
C ASN A 574 24.92 -10.31 16.32
N ILE A 575 24.91 -9.69 15.13
CA ILE A 575 23.89 -8.75 14.69
C ILE A 575 22.99 -9.49 13.69
N ILE A 576 21.71 -9.65 14.01
CA ILE A 576 20.77 -10.44 13.21
C ILE A 576 19.55 -9.58 12.93
N LEU A 577 19.39 -9.15 11.66
CA LEU A 577 18.35 -8.21 11.26
C LEU A 577 17.59 -8.73 10.03
N GLY A 578 16.26 -8.71 10.10
CA GLY A 578 15.37 -9.07 9.00
C GLY A 578 14.11 -8.21 8.99
N THR A 579 13.80 -7.61 7.84
CA THR A 579 12.57 -6.84 7.62
C THR A 579 11.39 -7.76 7.29
N GLY A 580 11.65 -8.99 6.85
CA GLY A 580 10.62 -9.96 6.45
C GLY A 580 9.86 -9.53 5.18
N ARG A 581 10.39 -8.56 4.42
CA ARG A 581 9.75 -8.01 3.23
C ARG A 581 10.79 -7.60 2.19
N LEU A 582 10.46 -7.77 0.91
CA LEU A 582 11.23 -7.19 -0.17
C LEU A 582 10.88 -5.70 -0.36
N ALA A 583 11.73 -4.98 -1.09
CA ALA A 583 11.52 -3.57 -1.42
C ALA A 583 10.23 -3.31 -2.22
N ASP A 584 9.73 -4.32 -2.96
CA ASP A 584 8.45 -4.26 -3.68
C ASP A 584 7.23 -4.53 -2.77
N GLY A 585 7.45 -4.77 -1.48
CA GLY A 585 6.42 -5.08 -0.49
C GLY A 585 6.08 -6.57 -0.36
N THR A 586 6.67 -7.45 -1.19
CA THR A 586 6.48 -8.90 -1.10
C THR A 586 6.88 -9.38 0.30
N LEU A 587 5.97 -10.05 1.01
CA LEU A 587 6.28 -10.73 2.26
C LEU A 587 7.25 -11.88 2.01
N LEU A 588 8.25 -12.00 2.87
CA LEU A 588 9.18 -13.12 2.84
C LEU A 588 8.64 -14.26 3.68
N ASP A 589 8.74 -15.47 3.13
CA ASP A 589 8.48 -16.76 3.76
C ASP A 589 7.09 -16.90 4.41
N ALA A 590 6.27 -17.79 3.87
CA ALA A 590 4.95 -18.07 4.44
C ALA A 590 5.02 -18.70 5.84
N ASP A 591 6.17 -19.27 6.22
CA ASP A 591 6.39 -19.98 7.49
C ASP A 591 7.74 -19.58 8.11
N SER A 592 8.02 -18.27 8.11
CA SER A 592 9.25 -17.72 8.69
C SER A 592 9.38 -18.07 10.17
N ASP A 593 10.60 -18.40 10.57
CA ASP A 593 10.97 -18.70 11.94
C ASP A 593 11.62 -17.48 12.63
N ALA A 594 12.39 -17.73 13.68
CA ALA A 594 12.98 -16.70 14.51
C ALA A 594 14.37 -16.26 14.04
N GLY A 595 14.74 -15.03 14.42
CA GLY A 595 16.09 -14.51 14.21
C GLY A 595 17.15 -15.41 14.87
N ILE A 596 16.88 -15.86 16.10
CA ILE A 596 17.61 -16.94 16.76
C ILE A 596 16.64 -18.04 17.18
N TYR A 597 16.99 -19.31 16.94
CA TYR A 597 16.32 -20.41 17.63
C TYR A 597 17.28 -21.40 18.30
N LEU A 598 16.85 -21.94 19.45
CA LEU A 598 17.51 -23.03 20.16
C LEU A 598 16.52 -24.21 20.30
N ARG A 599 16.75 -25.29 19.56
CA ARG A 599 15.86 -26.46 19.46
C ARG A 599 16.62 -27.78 19.55
N ASP A 600 15.89 -28.84 19.82
CA ASP A 600 16.29 -30.24 19.91
C ASP A 600 15.44 -31.07 18.94
N TYR A 601 15.87 -31.14 17.68
CA TYR A 601 15.13 -31.83 16.62
C TYR A 601 15.43 -33.33 16.49
N VAL A 602 16.56 -33.82 17.00
CA VAL A 602 16.94 -35.24 16.84
C VAL A 602 16.63 -36.00 18.13
N THR A 603 15.55 -36.76 18.10
CA THR A 603 15.17 -37.61 19.24
C THR A 603 16.14 -38.78 19.39
N GLY A 604 16.90 -38.85 20.48
CA GLY A 604 17.70 -40.05 20.82
C GLY A 604 19.06 -39.79 21.45
N THR A 605 19.61 -38.58 21.33
CA THR A 605 20.84 -38.17 22.02
C THR A 605 20.47 -37.25 23.18
N PRO A 606 20.89 -37.51 24.43
CA PRO A 606 20.63 -36.60 25.53
C PRO A 606 21.23 -35.22 25.25
N ARG A 607 20.37 -34.19 25.22
CA ARG A 607 20.77 -32.80 25.20
C ARG A 607 20.89 -32.27 26.63
N ASP A 608 21.95 -31.51 26.89
CA ASP A 608 22.16 -30.70 28.07
C ASP A 608 21.97 -29.22 27.70
N PRO A 609 20.80 -28.63 28.01
CA PRO A 609 20.50 -27.24 27.70
C PRO A 609 21.46 -26.21 28.31
N ALA A 610 22.20 -26.57 29.37
CA ALA A 610 23.19 -25.68 29.99
C ALA A 610 24.40 -25.45 29.07
N THR A 611 24.64 -26.35 28.12
CA THR A 611 25.76 -26.26 27.17
C THR A 611 25.38 -25.56 25.86
N VAL A 612 24.11 -25.15 25.71
CA VAL A 612 23.60 -24.43 24.54
C VAL A 612 23.27 -23.00 24.96
N LEU A 613 24.00 -22.03 24.42
CA LEU A 613 23.92 -20.64 24.85
C LEU A 613 23.65 -19.69 23.67
N ALA A 614 22.73 -18.76 23.84
CA ALA A 614 22.69 -17.53 23.05
C ALA A 614 22.92 -16.33 23.98
N ASP A 615 23.96 -15.53 23.75
CA ASP A 615 24.33 -14.41 24.62
C ASP A 615 24.90 -13.21 23.84
N GLY A 616 24.65 -12.00 24.34
CA GLY A 616 25.18 -10.76 23.79
C GLY A 616 24.73 -10.39 22.37
N ASN A 617 23.79 -11.11 21.77
CA ASN A 617 23.34 -10.85 20.40
C ASN A 617 22.41 -9.62 20.33
N LEU A 618 22.51 -8.85 19.24
CA LEU A 618 21.53 -7.85 18.84
C LEU A 618 20.59 -8.46 17.80
N VAL A 619 19.30 -8.58 18.12
CA VAL A 619 18.34 -9.27 17.26
C VAL A 619 17.13 -8.41 16.94
N GLY A 620 16.82 -8.29 15.66
CA GLY A 620 15.61 -7.69 15.16
C GLY A 620 15.07 -8.48 13.98
N TRP A 621 14.05 -9.31 14.22
CA TRP A 621 13.53 -10.23 13.22
C TRP A 621 12.04 -10.02 13.01
N SER A 622 11.67 -9.52 11.83
CA SER A 622 10.28 -9.28 11.46
C SER A 622 9.71 -10.47 10.71
N ILE A 623 8.50 -10.89 11.10
CA ILE A 623 7.72 -11.95 10.45
C ILE A 623 6.34 -11.41 10.06
N PRO A 624 6.29 -10.33 9.28
CA PRO A 624 5.12 -9.49 9.24
C PRO A 624 4.01 -10.14 8.40
N THR A 625 2.76 -9.99 8.84
CA THR A 625 1.58 -10.54 8.16
C THR A 625 0.70 -9.43 7.58
N ALA A 626 -0.34 -9.80 6.83
CA ALA A 626 -1.32 -8.86 6.32
C ALA A 626 -2.09 -8.13 7.44
N THR A 627 -2.29 -8.78 8.59
CA THR A 627 -3.04 -8.24 9.73
C THR A 627 -2.14 -7.67 10.83
N ASN A 628 -0.86 -8.06 10.88
CA ASN A 628 0.13 -7.52 11.81
C ASN A 628 1.43 -7.17 11.05
N PRO A 629 1.51 -5.97 10.46
CA PRO A 629 2.66 -5.59 9.66
C PRO A 629 3.96 -5.41 10.46
N ASN A 630 3.87 -5.34 11.78
CA ASN A 630 5.00 -5.17 12.71
C ASN A 630 5.27 -6.45 13.53
N ALA A 631 4.75 -7.61 13.11
CA ALA A 631 5.00 -8.86 13.83
C ALA A 631 6.50 -9.19 13.87
N ARG A 632 6.96 -9.65 15.03
CA ARG A 632 8.38 -9.95 15.31
C ARG A 632 8.52 -11.34 15.90
N TYR A 633 9.61 -12.01 15.57
CA TYR A 633 9.99 -13.27 16.20
C TYR A 633 11.50 -13.31 16.41
N ASP A 634 11.99 -12.48 17.31
CA ASP A 634 13.43 -12.27 17.45
C ASP A 634 14.17 -13.53 17.93
N ILE A 635 13.70 -14.15 19.02
CA ILE A 635 14.39 -15.28 19.66
C ILE A 635 13.35 -16.31 20.10
N SER A 636 13.60 -17.58 19.75
CA SER A 636 12.80 -18.74 20.15
C SER A 636 13.65 -19.78 20.88
N VAL A 637 13.14 -20.29 22.00
CA VAL A 637 13.76 -21.42 22.72
C VAL A 637 12.70 -22.48 22.91
N GLN A 638 12.96 -23.69 22.40
CA GLN A 638 12.02 -24.79 22.54
C GLN A 638 11.84 -25.17 24.01
N ASN A 639 10.60 -25.42 24.40
CA ASN A 639 10.25 -25.96 25.71
C ASN A 639 9.74 -27.40 25.54
N ILE A 640 10.45 -28.36 26.14
CA ILE A 640 10.07 -29.77 26.15
C ILE A 640 9.76 -30.14 27.60
N ASN A 641 8.49 -30.41 27.90
CA ASN A 641 8.03 -30.83 29.24
C ASN A 641 8.48 -29.90 30.39
N GLY A 642 8.50 -28.59 30.15
CA GLY A 642 8.92 -27.59 31.13
C GLY A 642 10.43 -27.29 31.12
N VAL A 643 11.21 -27.95 30.26
CA VAL A 643 12.66 -27.75 30.13
C VAL A 643 12.96 -26.97 28.86
N LEU A 644 13.54 -25.78 29.02
CA LEU A 644 14.06 -24.98 27.91
C LEU A 644 15.28 -25.68 27.30
N GLN A 645 15.34 -25.78 25.98
CA GLN A 645 16.41 -26.48 25.25
C GLN A 645 17.64 -25.61 24.97
N GLY A 646 17.82 -24.56 25.75
CA GLY A 646 18.99 -23.69 25.72
C GLY A 646 18.87 -22.55 26.72
N THR A 647 19.99 -21.87 26.95
CA THR A 647 20.12 -20.76 27.87
C THR A 647 20.21 -19.44 27.10
N LEU A 648 19.46 -18.43 27.55
CA LEU A 648 19.56 -17.07 27.03
C LEU A 648 20.31 -16.20 28.04
N GLY A 649 21.36 -15.53 27.57
CA GLY A 649 22.06 -14.48 28.31
C GLY A 649 21.53 -13.08 27.99
N THR A 650 22.44 -12.12 27.93
CA THR A 650 22.26 -10.67 27.76
C THR A 650 21.93 -10.24 26.32
N ASN A 651 21.06 -10.98 25.64
CA ASN A 651 20.64 -10.64 24.28
C ASN A 651 19.80 -9.35 24.27
N THR A 652 20.12 -8.46 23.33
CA THR A 652 19.41 -7.20 23.11
C THR A 652 18.47 -7.36 21.93
N LYS A 653 17.17 -7.08 22.13
CA LYS A 653 16.22 -6.96 21.04
C LYS A 653 16.24 -5.54 20.49
N MET A 654 16.16 -5.39 19.17
CA MET A 654 15.91 -4.08 18.56
C MET A 654 14.60 -3.49 19.10
N PRO A 655 14.50 -2.17 19.29
CA PRO A 655 13.30 -1.51 19.81
C PRO A 655 12.01 -1.95 19.10
N ASP A 656 10.89 -1.87 19.82
CA ASP A 656 9.57 -2.17 19.27
C ASP A 656 9.28 -1.33 18.03
N GLY A 657 8.82 -1.99 16.97
CA GLY A 657 8.60 -1.38 15.65
C GLY A 657 9.12 -2.24 14.49
N PRO A 658 8.87 -1.82 13.25
CA PRO A 658 9.37 -2.51 12.07
C PRO A 658 10.89 -2.40 12.00
N ILE A 659 11.54 -3.51 11.65
CA ILE A 659 12.93 -3.45 11.21
C ILE A 659 12.94 -2.84 9.81
N THR A 660 13.82 -1.87 9.58
CA THR A 660 13.84 -1.08 8.36
C THR A 660 15.06 -1.39 7.50
N GLN A 661 14.95 -1.18 6.20
CA GLN A 661 16.09 -1.32 5.29
C GLN A 661 17.28 -0.46 5.72
N ALA A 662 17.04 0.75 6.25
CA ALA A 662 18.09 1.63 6.75
C ALA A 662 18.89 1.00 7.92
N MET A 663 18.25 0.21 8.79
CA MET A 663 18.94 -0.52 9.86
C MET A 663 19.84 -1.61 9.30
N LEU A 664 19.37 -2.37 8.31
CA LEU A 664 20.17 -3.38 7.60
C LEU A 664 21.36 -2.72 6.89
N ASP A 665 21.12 -1.60 6.20
CA ASP A 665 22.15 -0.85 5.48
C ASP A 665 23.22 -0.31 6.43
N ALA A 666 22.83 0.20 7.61
CA ALA A 666 23.75 0.64 8.65
C ALA A 666 24.60 -0.52 9.20
N ALA A 667 23.99 -1.68 9.47
CA ALA A 667 24.72 -2.86 9.95
C ALA A 667 25.70 -3.40 8.88
N ARG A 668 25.27 -3.44 7.61
CA ARG A 668 26.12 -3.77 6.47
C ARG A 668 27.32 -2.83 6.41
N GLN A 669 27.06 -1.52 6.46
CA GLN A 669 28.12 -0.52 6.35
C GLN A 669 29.11 -0.62 7.51
N ALA A 670 28.64 -0.81 8.73
CA ALA A 670 29.51 -1.01 9.90
C ALA A 670 30.44 -2.23 9.73
N TRP A 671 29.93 -3.33 9.17
CA TRP A 671 30.77 -4.49 8.86
C TRP A 671 31.80 -4.17 7.77
N LEU A 672 31.39 -3.52 6.68
CA LEU A 672 32.30 -3.11 5.59
C LEU A 672 33.40 -2.16 6.11
N ASP A 673 33.04 -1.20 6.97
CA ASP A 673 33.99 -0.29 7.60
C ASP A 673 35.00 -1.04 8.49
N SER A 674 34.56 -2.09 9.19
CA SER A 674 35.45 -2.94 10.00
C SER A 674 36.49 -3.69 9.14
N VAL A 675 36.10 -4.13 7.94
CA VAL A 675 37.02 -4.77 6.97
C VAL A 675 38.05 -3.75 6.49
N VAL A 676 37.61 -2.54 6.13
CA VAL A 676 38.50 -1.46 5.68
C VAL A 676 39.46 -1.04 6.81
N ALA A 677 38.96 -0.87 8.03
CA ALA A 677 39.76 -0.51 9.20
C ALA A 677 40.82 -1.58 9.53
N ALA A 678 40.53 -2.85 9.25
CA ALA A 678 41.48 -3.95 9.38
C ALA A 678 42.45 -4.09 8.19
N ASN A 679 42.35 -3.21 7.18
CA ASN A 679 43.12 -3.28 5.93
C ASN A 679 42.98 -4.63 5.21
N LEU A 680 41.76 -5.16 5.21
CA LEU A 680 41.41 -6.43 4.58
C LEU A 680 40.69 -6.19 3.25
N THR A 681 40.74 -7.18 2.36
CA THR A 681 39.95 -7.22 1.13
C THR A 681 39.12 -8.50 1.13
N ILE A 682 37.87 -8.41 0.66
CA ILE A 682 36.93 -9.52 0.59
C ILE A 682 36.70 -9.87 -0.86
N GLY A 683 36.93 -11.15 -1.20
CA GLY A 683 36.97 -11.61 -2.57
C GLY A 683 38.17 -11.06 -3.32
N ARG A 684 38.36 -11.56 -4.54
CA ARG A 684 39.44 -11.09 -5.40
C ARG A 684 39.17 -9.64 -5.81
N LEU A 685 40.22 -8.81 -5.87
CA LEU A 685 40.15 -7.50 -6.54
C LEU A 685 39.80 -7.76 -8.02
N SER A 686 38.66 -7.23 -8.47
CA SER A 686 38.39 -7.12 -9.91
C SER A 686 39.48 -6.24 -10.51
N ALA A 687 40.36 -6.87 -11.30
CA ALA A 687 41.42 -6.18 -12.04
C ALA A 687 40.87 -5.70 -13.39
#